data_AF-A0A1C7PCC6-F1
#
_entry.id   AF-A0A1C7PCC6-F1
#
_cell.length_a   1.000
_cell.length_b   1.000
_cell.length_c   1.000
_cell.angle_alpha   90.00
_cell.angle_beta   90.00
_cell.angle_gamma   90.00
#
_symmetry.space_group_name_H-M   'P 1'
#
loop_
_entity.id
_entity.type
_entity.pdbx_description
1 polymer ?
#
loop_
_entity_poly.entity_id
_entity_poly.type
_entity_poly.pdbx_seq_one_letter_code
_entity_poly.pdbx_strand_id
1 'polypeptide(L)'
;MADDLFDFASRQATPAQRAEELRRILRRNNDLYYAKAAPEISDAEYDKLFRELEELEAQHPELASPDSPTHRVGNDLTEGFRKIGHPSPMQSIDDIFEKKPGEAAHTDQELIAFYDRLARTLEQDAPIVTVEPKIDGVAVTLMYRNGKLEYAATRGDGKQGDDITANVRTIAAIPAELPAPAPAILEIRGEIFMRSEPFAQLNAQRDAEGLPAFANPRNATAGTIKLLNPEEVAARPLDFLAHGLGLYEGEPLTDASGYENLLTRLGIPVNRPIIIARSLEETREAVRTVSNLRQTLGYGTDGAVIKVYDFAQRGELGSTARAPRWAAAFKFLPEQRETVLENIVIQVGRTGVLTPVAELAPVPLSGTIVSRATLHNQDEIERKDIRIGDTVLVEKAGEIIPAVISVNKTLRPAASEPYSLYHAVHGRCPSCGEPISRFEGQVAWRCTNITCPAQAATRTIHFCRREALDIESLGGSVAETLVARGLIRTPLDLFKLDLETLGSLNLGTDAEPRRFGEKNAAKALQALADARNYPLDRWIIAFGIPNIGAVTARLVATCHRDLHDLSRSDYLAALLELQTMADEYKALNPKARANKTDDEQLKQQRELRRTELKETMEQRAAEYTRRGYLILNADAKSSEPILTNPVGNVATQSLVDFFRSHAGRHAVEELETLGINPSSATYIENKNETVEGPLSGKTFVLTGALSRPRPEYEKLIAAQGGKATGSVTKKTDYLVAGEGGGSKRDKAAQLGIPVITEEQLLSMIQP
;
A
#
# COMPACT_ATOMS: atom_id res chain seq x y z
N MET A 1 -6.60 -29.89 28.10
CA MET A 1 -6.62 -29.02 29.29
C MET A 1 -5.80 -27.81 28.92
N ALA A 2 -6.49 -26.77 28.48
CA ALA A 2 -5.90 -25.51 28.03
C ALA A 2 -5.91 -24.57 29.23
N ASP A 3 -4.75 -24.01 29.57
CA ASP A 3 -4.64 -23.00 30.61
C ASP A 3 -5.28 -21.70 30.13
N ASP A 4 -6.30 -21.29 30.88
CA ASP A 4 -7.09 -20.09 30.67
C ASP A 4 -6.29 -18.88 31.17
N LEU A 5 -5.93 -17.99 30.23
CA LEU A 5 -5.01 -16.87 30.44
C LEU A 5 -5.66 -15.62 31.06
N PHE A 6 -6.93 -15.73 31.52
CA PHE A 6 -7.71 -14.57 31.96
C PHE A 6 -8.47 -14.73 33.29
N ASP A 7 -8.26 -15.80 34.05
CA ASP A 7 -8.97 -15.99 35.33
C ASP A 7 -8.06 -15.85 36.56
N PHE A 8 -7.68 -14.62 36.92
CA PHE A 8 -7.19 -14.29 38.27
C PHE A 8 -7.47 -12.84 38.66
N ALA A 9 -8.74 -12.50 38.87
CA ALA A 9 -9.11 -11.36 39.69
C ALA A 9 -9.29 -11.82 41.14
N SER A 10 -8.40 -11.35 42.05
CA SER A 10 -8.59 -11.21 43.53
C SER A 10 -7.44 -11.67 44.48
N ARG A 11 -6.19 -11.76 44.03
CA ARG A 11 -5.04 -11.75 44.96
C ARG A 11 -4.23 -10.48 44.70
N GLN A 12 -4.04 -9.63 45.72
CA GLN A 12 -3.11 -8.50 45.64
C GLN A 12 -1.74 -9.04 45.25
N ALA A 13 -1.34 -8.85 43.99
CA ALA A 13 -0.03 -9.23 43.51
C ALA A 13 1.02 -8.51 44.38
N THR A 14 2.04 -9.23 44.83
CA THR A 14 3.13 -8.58 45.55
C THR A 14 3.84 -7.57 44.63
N PRO A 15 4.50 -6.50 45.15
CA PRO A 15 5.21 -5.54 44.31
C PRO A 15 6.19 -6.19 43.31
N ALA A 16 6.84 -7.28 43.72
CA ALA A 16 7.71 -8.07 42.85
C ALA A 16 6.96 -8.80 41.71
N GLN A 17 5.80 -9.38 42.00
CA GLN A 17 4.96 -10.04 40.98
C GLN A 17 4.42 -9.02 39.98
N ARG A 18 3.99 -7.84 40.47
CA ARG A 18 3.50 -6.76 39.61
C ARG A 18 4.60 -6.17 38.74
N ALA A 19 5.79 -5.94 39.29
CA ALA A 19 6.95 -5.46 38.53
C ALA A 19 7.34 -6.43 37.40
N GLU A 20 7.36 -7.75 37.65
CA GLU A 20 7.67 -8.73 36.61
C GLU A 20 6.58 -8.83 35.53
N GLU A 21 5.31 -8.74 35.93
CA GLU A 21 4.18 -8.66 35.00
C GLU A 21 4.30 -7.44 34.08
N LEU A 22 4.56 -6.25 34.65
CA LEU A 22 4.75 -5.01 33.90
C LEU A 22 5.93 -5.10 32.94
N ARG A 23 7.08 -5.65 33.38
CA ARG A 23 8.23 -5.89 32.48
C ARG A 23 7.88 -6.77 31.30
N ARG A 24 7.15 -7.87 31.52
CA ARG A 24 6.73 -8.78 30.45
C ARG A 24 5.81 -8.08 29.45
N ILE A 25 4.83 -7.32 29.93
CA ILE A 25 3.89 -6.57 29.08
C ILE A 25 4.64 -5.49 28.29
N LEU A 26 5.47 -4.69 28.94
CA LEU A 26 6.24 -3.61 28.31
C LEU A 26 7.28 -4.12 27.30
N ARG A 27 7.94 -5.25 27.57
CA ARG A 27 8.87 -5.89 26.59
C ARG A 27 8.14 -6.34 25.33
N ARG A 28 7.03 -7.08 25.49
CA ARG A 28 6.21 -7.52 24.34
C ARG A 28 5.74 -6.32 23.50
N ASN A 29 5.25 -5.28 24.15
CA ASN A 29 4.76 -4.09 23.44
C ASN A 29 5.90 -3.28 22.82
N ASN A 30 7.08 -3.20 23.44
CA ASN A 30 8.26 -2.62 22.81
C ASN A 30 8.66 -3.38 21.54
N ASP A 31 8.68 -4.71 21.57
CA ASP A 31 9.00 -5.52 20.39
C ASP A 31 7.97 -5.31 19.27
N LEU A 32 6.68 -5.28 19.62
CA LEU A 32 5.60 -5.02 18.66
C LEU A 32 5.67 -3.61 18.05
N TYR A 33 6.00 -2.61 18.88
CA TYR A 33 6.09 -1.21 18.49
C TYR A 33 7.33 -0.93 17.63
N TYR A 34 8.52 -1.28 18.12
CA TYR A 34 9.80 -0.94 17.49
C TYR A 34 10.23 -1.91 16.38
N ALA A 35 10.06 -3.22 16.57
CA ALA A 35 10.50 -4.22 15.60
C ALA A 35 9.43 -4.54 14.56
N LYS A 36 8.15 -4.62 14.96
CA LYS A 36 7.06 -5.09 14.08
C LYS A 36 6.14 -3.98 13.55
N ALA A 37 6.25 -2.75 14.05
CA ALA A 37 5.37 -1.62 13.72
C ALA A 37 3.86 -1.96 13.82
N ALA A 38 3.50 -2.82 14.78
CA ALA A 38 2.16 -3.37 14.96
C ALA A 38 1.77 -3.40 16.45
N PRO A 39 1.61 -2.24 17.10
CA PRO A 39 1.27 -2.18 18.52
C PRO A 39 -0.10 -2.79 18.84
N GLU A 40 -0.20 -3.47 19.98
CA GLU A 40 -1.44 -4.04 20.51
C GLU A 40 -2.17 -3.08 21.46
N ILE A 41 -1.42 -2.22 22.16
CA ILE A 41 -1.93 -1.20 23.08
C ILE A 41 -1.61 0.20 22.58
N SER A 42 -2.37 1.19 23.02
CA SER A 42 -2.11 2.60 22.69
C SER A 42 -0.88 3.15 23.42
N ASP A 43 -0.27 4.21 22.89
CA ASP A 43 0.89 4.87 23.50
C ASP A 43 0.56 5.40 24.91
N ALA A 44 -0.67 5.87 25.13
CA ALA A 44 -1.13 6.31 26.45
C ALA A 44 -1.22 5.16 27.47
N GLU A 45 -1.68 3.98 27.05
CA GLU A 45 -1.71 2.79 27.90
C GLU A 45 -0.29 2.29 28.19
N TYR A 46 0.60 2.30 27.20
CA TYR A 46 2.01 1.97 27.39
C TYR A 46 2.66 2.89 28.42
N ASP A 47 2.49 4.21 28.28
CA ASP A 47 3.07 5.21 29.20
C ASP A 47 2.56 5.04 30.63
N LYS A 48 1.28 4.69 30.80
CA LYS A 48 0.71 4.40 32.13
C LYS A 48 1.37 3.19 32.78
N LEU A 49 1.52 2.09 32.05
CA LEU A 49 2.17 0.87 32.54
C LEU A 49 3.66 1.09 32.82
N PHE A 50 4.32 1.90 31.99
CA PHE A 50 5.71 2.26 32.16
C PHE A 50 5.94 3.06 33.44
N ARG A 51 5.10 4.07 33.70
CA ARG A 51 5.18 4.85 34.94
C ARG A 51 4.89 4.03 36.19
N GLU A 52 3.92 3.11 36.12
CA GLU A 52 3.66 2.20 37.24
C GLU A 52 4.92 1.38 37.59
N LEU A 53 5.67 0.91 36.58
CA LEU A 53 6.93 0.19 36.80
C LEU A 53 8.02 1.11 37.38
N GLU A 54 8.13 2.34 36.88
CA GLU A 54 9.11 3.32 37.36
C GLU A 54 8.86 3.71 38.83
N GLU A 55 7.60 3.97 39.20
CA GLU A 55 7.21 4.26 40.59
C GLU A 55 7.49 3.06 41.51
N LEU A 56 7.21 1.84 41.06
CA LEU A 56 7.50 0.62 41.80
C LEU A 56 9.01 0.42 42.02
N GLU A 57 9.84 0.64 40.98
CA GLU A 57 11.29 0.53 41.09
C GLU A 57 11.91 1.65 41.93
N ALA A 58 11.30 2.84 41.95
CA ALA A 58 11.71 3.93 42.83
C ALA A 58 11.37 3.66 44.30
N GLN A 59 10.20 3.07 44.59
CA GLN A 59 9.77 2.69 45.94
C GLN A 59 10.49 1.45 46.46
N HIS A 60 10.91 0.55 45.56
CA HIS A 60 11.59 -0.70 45.85
C HIS A 60 12.88 -0.83 45.01
N PRO A 61 13.98 -0.15 45.40
CA PRO A 61 15.23 -0.16 44.64
C PRO A 61 15.82 -1.56 44.43
N GLU A 62 15.51 -2.52 45.31
CA GLU A 62 15.90 -3.93 45.18
C GLU A 62 15.27 -4.63 43.96
N LEU A 63 14.17 -4.10 43.42
CA LEU A 63 13.53 -4.61 42.22
C LEU A 63 14.18 -4.05 40.95
N ALA A 64 14.86 -2.90 41.00
CA ALA A 64 15.47 -2.28 39.84
C ALA A 64 16.54 -3.20 39.22
N SER A 65 16.39 -3.52 37.94
CA SER A 65 17.30 -4.39 37.19
C SER A 65 17.88 -3.67 35.98
N PRO A 66 19.18 -3.85 35.63
CA PRO A 66 19.74 -3.33 34.38
C PRO A 66 19.00 -3.80 33.11
N ASP A 67 18.22 -4.89 33.23
CA ASP A 67 17.43 -5.47 32.14
C ASP A 67 15.97 -4.98 32.12
N SER A 68 15.63 -4.04 33.00
CA SER A 68 14.30 -3.42 33.05
C SER A 68 14.08 -2.48 31.87
N PRO A 69 12.87 -2.41 31.29
CA PRO A 69 12.52 -1.42 30.26
C PRO A 69 12.77 0.04 30.67
N THR A 70 12.74 0.34 31.97
CA THR A 70 13.05 1.66 32.55
C THR A 70 14.51 2.07 32.38
N HIS A 71 15.43 1.10 32.27
CA HIS A 71 16.87 1.32 32.14
C HIS A 71 17.41 1.08 30.72
N ARG A 72 16.56 0.73 29.75
CA ARG A 72 16.95 0.42 28.38
C ARG A 72 16.25 1.31 27.36
N VAL A 73 16.90 1.50 26.21
CA VAL A 73 16.30 2.12 25.03
C VAL A 73 15.62 1.00 24.21
N GLY A 74 14.43 1.27 23.67
CA GLY A 74 13.72 0.28 22.84
C GLY A 74 14.55 -0.15 21.63
N ASN A 75 14.52 -1.44 21.30
CA ASN A 75 15.33 -2.05 20.24
C ASN A 75 14.51 -2.17 18.95
N ASP A 76 14.91 -1.46 17.90
CA ASP A 76 14.25 -1.49 16.60
C ASP A 76 15.01 -2.32 15.53
N LEU A 77 16.05 -3.07 15.91
CA LEU A 77 16.90 -3.78 14.95
C LEU A 77 16.17 -4.91 14.19
N THR A 78 16.36 -4.96 12.87
CA THR A 78 15.67 -5.89 11.97
C THR A 78 16.63 -6.92 11.36
N GLU A 79 16.23 -8.19 11.23
CA GLU A 79 17.01 -9.18 10.50
C GLU A 79 17.09 -8.84 9.01
N GLY A 80 18.28 -8.95 8.40
CA GLY A 80 18.52 -8.65 6.98
C GLY A 80 19.18 -7.29 6.70
N PHE A 81 19.16 -6.36 7.64
CA PHE A 81 19.89 -5.09 7.53
C PHE A 81 21.30 -5.18 8.14
N ARG A 82 22.27 -4.53 7.49
CA ARG A 82 23.60 -4.32 8.07
C ARG A 82 23.47 -3.41 9.30
N LYS A 83 24.29 -3.64 10.33
CA LYS A 83 24.29 -2.83 11.55
C LYS A 83 25.41 -1.78 11.51
N ILE A 84 25.11 -0.57 11.96
CA ILE A 84 26.07 0.53 12.09
C ILE A 84 26.12 0.97 13.55
N GLY A 85 27.31 1.00 14.13
CA GLY A 85 27.54 1.56 15.46
C GLY A 85 27.48 3.09 15.43
N HIS A 86 26.71 3.67 16.35
CA HIS A 86 26.60 5.11 16.50
C HIS A 86 27.85 5.67 17.18
N PRO A 87 28.51 6.71 16.63
CA PRO A 87 29.70 7.32 17.25
C PRO A 87 29.42 7.85 18.66
N SER A 88 28.22 8.39 18.86
CA SER A 88 27.67 8.77 20.15
C SER A 88 26.33 8.07 20.33
N PRO A 89 25.99 7.53 21.52
CA PRO A 89 24.71 6.85 21.71
C PRO A 89 23.50 7.73 21.33
N MET A 90 22.52 7.14 20.65
CA MET A 90 21.21 7.74 20.42
C MET A 90 20.28 7.37 21.58
N GLN A 91 20.11 8.32 22.50
CA GLN A 91 19.33 8.14 23.71
C GLN A 91 17.83 8.39 23.47
N SER A 92 17.00 7.93 24.41
CA SER A 92 15.61 8.40 24.52
C SER A 92 15.59 9.78 25.18
N ILE A 93 14.42 10.41 25.24
CA ILE A 93 14.17 11.57 26.08
C ILE A 93 13.24 11.12 27.22
N ASP A 94 13.41 11.70 28.40
CA ASP A 94 12.50 11.45 29.54
C ASP A 94 11.19 12.21 29.33
N ASP A 95 10.07 11.52 29.54
CA ASP A 95 8.74 12.09 29.39
C ASP A 95 8.33 12.84 30.66
N ILE A 96 7.77 14.03 30.48
CA ILE A 96 7.05 14.79 31.50
C ILE A 96 5.64 15.08 30.99
N PHE A 97 4.68 15.16 31.89
CA PHE A 97 3.26 15.15 31.51
C PHE A 97 2.50 16.37 32.03
N GLU A 98 1.52 16.80 31.25
CA GLU A 98 0.65 17.95 31.58
C GLU A 98 -0.20 17.70 32.83
N LYS A 99 -0.64 16.45 33.06
CA LYS A 99 -1.42 16.01 34.22
C LYS A 99 -1.06 14.58 34.59
N LYS A 100 -1.21 14.23 35.86
CA LYS A 100 -1.22 12.83 36.29
C LYS A 100 -2.53 12.15 35.86
N PRO A 101 -2.50 10.91 35.34
CA PRO A 101 -3.71 10.18 35.03
C PRO A 101 -4.61 10.05 36.27
N GLY A 102 -5.80 10.67 36.25
CA GLY A 102 -6.78 10.60 37.35
C GLY A 102 -6.87 11.83 38.26
N GLU A 103 -6.06 12.89 38.04
CA GLU A 103 -6.16 14.14 38.81
C GLU A 103 -6.92 15.26 38.06
N ALA A 104 -7.63 16.09 38.82
CA ALA A 104 -8.35 17.25 38.27
C ALA A 104 -7.38 18.29 37.70
N ALA A 105 -7.82 18.99 36.65
CA ALA A 105 -7.02 19.86 35.80
C ALA A 105 -6.30 20.98 36.57
N HIS A 106 -5.06 20.76 36.98
CA HIS A 106 -3.91 21.68 37.04
C HIS A 106 -2.76 20.87 37.67
N THR A 107 -1.62 20.66 37.00
CA THR A 107 -0.51 21.59 37.11
C THR A 107 0.65 21.06 36.25
N ASP A 108 1.30 21.95 35.54
CA ASP A 108 2.62 21.79 34.91
C ASP A 108 3.76 21.58 35.94
N GLN A 109 3.47 20.90 37.05
CA GLN A 109 4.38 20.61 38.16
C GLN A 109 5.59 19.80 37.72
N GLU A 110 5.43 18.83 36.81
CA GLU A 110 6.58 18.06 36.30
C GLU A 110 7.51 18.92 35.45
N LEU A 111 6.95 19.90 34.71
CA LEU A 111 7.72 20.88 33.95
C LEU A 111 8.45 21.86 34.87
N ILE A 112 7.78 22.36 35.91
CA ILE A 112 8.40 23.20 36.95
C ILE A 112 9.53 22.43 37.63
N ALA A 113 9.28 21.18 38.05
CA ALA A 113 10.28 20.35 38.71
C ALA A 113 11.49 20.05 37.82
N PHE A 114 11.28 19.83 36.52
CA PHE A 114 12.37 19.70 35.55
C PHE A 114 13.18 20.99 35.44
N TYR A 115 12.52 22.13 35.25
CA TYR A 115 13.18 23.43 35.14
C TYR A 115 13.97 23.79 36.42
N ASP A 116 13.40 23.56 37.60
CA ASP A 116 14.06 23.78 38.90
C ASP A 116 15.27 22.86 39.11
N ARG A 117 15.24 21.63 38.54
CA ARG A 117 16.43 20.75 38.53
C ARG A 117 17.53 21.34 37.64
N LEU A 118 17.19 21.83 36.44
CA LEU A 118 18.16 22.49 35.57
C LEU A 118 18.79 23.71 36.24
N ALA A 119 17.97 24.59 36.82
CA ALA A 119 18.40 25.81 37.50
C ALA A 119 19.39 25.51 38.65
N ARG A 120 19.07 24.50 39.48
CA ARG A 120 19.94 24.08 40.59
C ARG A 120 21.25 23.48 40.13
N THR A 121 21.24 22.61 39.10
CA THR A 121 22.46 21.95 38.64
C THR A 121 23.39 22.90 37.89
N LEU A 122 22.83 23.86 37.13
CA LEU A 122 23.61 24.87 36.41
C LEU A 122 23.99 26.08 37.27
N GLU A 123 23.52 26.14 38.53
CA GLU A 123 23.67 27.29 39.42
C GLU A 123 23.18 28.61 38.77
N GLN A 124 22.04 28.55 38.08
CA GLN A 124 21.42 29.67 37.37
C GLN A 124 19.97 29.87 37.81
N ASP A 125 19.58 31.13 38.08
CA ASP A 125 18.19 31.47 38.43
C ASP A 125 17.21 31.20 37.28
N ALA A 126 17.66 31.36 36.03
CA ALA A 126 16.85 31.21 34.84
C ALA A 126 17.64 30.61 33.67
N PRO A 127 17.79 29.26 33.60
CA PRO A 127 18.42 28.61 32.47
C PRO A 127 17.62 28.84 31.18
N ILE A 128 18.32 29.16 30.09
CA ILE A 128 17.70 29.37 28.78
C ILE A 128 17.44 28.02 28.12
N VAL A 129 16.22 27.82 27.63
CA VAL A 129 15.82 26.58 26.95
C VAL A 129 15.19 26.88 25.59
N THR A 130 15.22 25.89 24.71
CA THR A 130 14.44 25.87 23.46
C THR A 130 13.28 24.90 23.60
N VAL A 131 12.13 25.29 23.07
CA VAL A 131 10.93 24.44 22.98
C VAL A 131 10.57 24.25 21.51
N GLU A 132 10.44 22.99 21.09
CA GLU A 132 10.13 22.60 19.70
C GLU A 132 9.06 21.50 19.66
N PRO A 133 8.31 21.32 18.56
CA PRO A 133 7.36 20.23 18.41
C PRO A 133 8.04 18.85 18.49
N LYS A 134 7.46 17.91 19.22
CA LYS A 134 7.91 16.51 19.23
C LYS A 134 7.30 15.78 18.04
N ILE A 135 8.12 15.51 17.03
CA ILE A 135 7.69 14.86 15.79
C ILE A 135 7.37 13.39 16.08
N ASP A 136 6.22 12.91 15.60
CA ASP A 136 5.85 11.51 15.69
C ASP A 136 6.31 10.73 14.46
N GLY A 137 7.53 10.19 14.52
CA GLY A 137 8.16 9.46 13.43
C GLY A 137 9.18 8.41 13.90
N VAL A 138 10.22 8.23 13.10
CA VAL A 138 11.32 7.31 13.34
C VAL A 138 12.64 8.08 13.42
N ALA A 139 13.30 7.99 14.57
CA ALA A 139 14.59 8.61 14.81
C ALA A 139 15.67 7.99 13.93
N VAL A 140 16.43 8.85 13.26
CA VAL A 140 17.54 8.47 12.39
C VAL A 140 18.75 9.37 12.61
N THR A 141 19.92 8.83 12.27
CA THR A 141 21.16 9.59 12.16
C THR A 141 21.61 9.64 10.70
N LEU A 142 22.05 10.81 10.25
CA LEU A 142 22.65 11.03 8.93
C LEU A 142 24.10 11.46 9.13
N MET A 143 25.04 10.65 8.65
CA MET A 143 26.47 10.96 8.74
C MET A 143 26.95 11.57 7.42
N TYR A 144 27.37 12.84 7.48
CA TYR A 144 28.03 13.50 6.36
C TYR A 144 29.54 13.61 6.61
N ARG A 145 30.33 13.28 5.60
CA ARG A 145 31.78 13.53 5.58
C ARG A 145 32.14 14.38 4.39
N ASN A 146 32.81 15.51 4.64
CA ASN A 146 33.21 16.48 3.62
C ASN A 146 32.03 16.83 2.68
N GLY A 147 30.85 17.04 3.27
CA GLY A 147 29.62 17.37 2.56
C GLY A 147 28.90 16.22 1.86
N LYS A 148 29.37 14.96 1.91
CA LYS A 148 28.66 13.82 1.27
C LYS A 148 28.02 12.91 2.30
N LEU A 149 26.78 12.47 2.05
CA LEU A 149 26.10 11.49 2.88
C LEU A 149 26.83 10.15 2.79
N GLU A 150 27.55 9.80 3.87
CA GLU A 150 28.31 8.56 4.00
C GLU A 150 27.37 7.40 4.32
N TYR A 151 26.56 7.53 5.37
CA TYR A 151 25.55 6.56 5.75
C TYR A 151 24.37 7.20 6.50
N ALA A 152 23.27 6.46 6.58
CA ALA A 152 22.17 6.75 7.48
C ALA A 152 21.78 5.49 8.27
N ALA A 153 21.44 5.65 9.54
CA ALA A 153 21.08 4.53 10.40
C ALA A 153 19.85 4.84 11.27
N THR A 154 19.04 3.82 11.58
CA THR A 154 17.97 3.91 12.60
C THR A 154 18.56 4.06 14.00
N ARG A 155 17.72 4.34 14.99
CA ARG A 155 18.17 4.35 16.39
C ARG A 155 18.66 2.98 16.86
N GLY A 156 17.95 1.90 16.50
CA GLY A 156 18.25 0.54 16.98
C GLY A 156 18.16 0.44 18.49
N ASP A 157 19.20 -0.11 19.12
CA ASP A 157 19.30 -0.22 20.59
C ASP A 157 19.90 1.04 21.25
N GLY A 158 20.11 2.10 20.47
CA GLY A 158 20.76 3.34 20.89
C GLY A 158 22.29 3.33 20.79
N LYS A 159 22.93 2.15 20.68
CA LYS A 159 24.38 2.02 20.42
C LYS A 159 24.67 1.67 18.96
N GLN A 160 23.78 0.93 18.33
CA GLN A 160 23.85 0.54 16.93
C GLN A 160 22.46 0.56 16.31
N GLY A 161 22.39 0.86 15.01
CA GLY A 161 21.17 0.94 14.22
C GLY A 161 21.23 0.13 12.94
N ASP A 162 20.08 0.01 12.26
CA ASP A 162 19.97 -0.59 10.93
C ASP A 162 20.48 0.41 9.88
N ASP A 163 21.36 -0.04 8.97
CA ASP A 163 21.84 0.73 7.82
C ASP A 163 20.71 0.92 6.80
N ILE A 164 20.11 2.10 6.83
CA ILE A 164 19.01 2.50 5.96
C ILE A 164 19.47 3.48 4.87
N THR A 165 20.77 3.50 4.56
CA THR A 165 21.36 4.47 3.62
C THR A 165 20.69 4.47 2.25
N ALA A 166 20.39 3.28 1.71
CA ALA A 166 19.72 3.14 0.41
C ALA A 166 18.30 3.72 0.42
N ASN A 167 17.57 3.51 1.52
CA ASN A 167 16.19 3.97 1.71
C ASN A 167 16.14 5.48 1.95
N VAL A 168 17.05 6.01 2.75
CA VAL A 168 17.16 7.45 3.03
C VAL A 168 17.47 8.25 1.76
N ARG A 169 18.26 7.70 0.83
CA ARG A 169 18.56 8.36 -0.46
C ARG A 169 17.33 8.56 -1.35
N THR A 170 16.21 7.88 -1.08
CA THR A 170 14.97 8.09 -1.84
C THR A 170 14.10 9.22 -1.28
N ILE A 171 14.47 9.79 -0.12
CA ILE A 171 13.70 10.86 0.54
C ILE A 171 14.18 12.20 0.01
N ALA A 172 13.32 12.88 -0.76
CA ALA A 172 13.66 14.13 -1.45
C ALA A 172 14.13 15.26 -0.51
N ALA A 173 13.66 15.25 0.74
CA ALA A 173 14.02 16.24 1.75
C ALA A 173 15.46 16.09 2.29
N ILE A 174 16.13 14.97 2.02
CA ILE A 174 17.48 14.68 2.53
C ILE A 174 18.49 14.85 1.38
N PRO A 175 19.38 15.86 1.44
CA PRO A 175 20.36 16.09 0.38
C PRO A 175 21.44 15.00 0.38
N ALA A 176 21.76 14.45 -0.80
CA ALA A 176 22.89 13.51 -0.92
C ALA A 176 24.26 14.19 -0.77
N GLU A 177 24.35 15.46 -1.17
CA GLU A 177 25.54 16.31 -1.04
C GLU A 177 25.13 17.68 -0.50
N LEU A 178 25.94 18.22 0.42
CA LEU A 178 25.75 19.50 1.09
C LEU A 178 26.51 20.62 0.36
N PRO A 179 25.98 21.85 0.32
CA PRO A 179 26.66 22.98 -0.30
C PRO A 179 27.92 23.38 0.51
N ALA A 180 28.93 23.89 -0.19
CA ALA A 180 30.15 24.40 0.44
C ALA A 180 29.92 25.78 1.11
N PRO A 181 30.61 26.10 2.23
CA PRO A 181 31.54 25.24 2.97
C PRO A 181 30.80 24.28 3.91
N ALA A 182 30.93 22.98 3.65
CA ALA A 182 30.40 21.92 4.50
C ALA A 182 31.43 21.51 5.56
N PRO A 183 31.01 21.16 6.80
CA PRO A 183 31.91 20.64 7.82
C PRO A 183 32.62 19.34 7.38
N ALA A 184 33.77 19.06 8.01
CA ALA A 184 34.52 17.83 7.74
C ALA A 184 33.72 16.60 8.19
N ILE A 185 33.09 16.69 9.37
CA ILE A 185 32.13 15.71 9.90
C ILE A 185 30.89 16.44 10.39
N LEU A 186 29.73 15.96 9.98
CA LEU A 186 28.44 16.42 10.48
C LEU A 186 27.49 15.22 10.63
N GLU A 187 27.25 14.80 11.87
CA GLU A 187 26.19 13.86 12.22
C GLU A 187 24.92 14.63 12.58
N ILE A 188 23.85 14.38 11.83
CA ILE A 188 22.56 15.03 12.03
C ILE A 188 21.59 14.00 12.57
N ARG A 189 20.96 14.32 13.69
CA ARG A 189 19.86 13.55 14.25
C ARG A 189 18.55 14.22 13.88
N GLY A 190 17.62 13.41 13.40
CA GLY A 190 16.31 13.89 12.99
C GLY A 190 15.28 12.78 13.02
N GLU A 191 14.08 13.14 12.59
CA GLU A 191 12.97 12.23 12.51
C GLU A 191 12.55 12.07 11.05
N ILE A 192 12.43 10.84 10.58
CA ILE A 192 11.70 10.54 9.34
C ILE A 192 10.24 10.31 9.71
N PHE A 193 9.32 10.94 8.98
CA PHE A 193 7.89 10.86 9.24
C PHE A 193 7.10 10.93 7.93
N MET A 194 5.78 10.74 8.01
CA MET A 194 4.88 11.02 6.91
C MET A 194 4.03 12.25 7.26
N ARG A 195 3.95 13.20 6.32
CA ARG A 195 3.00 14.31 6.42
C ARG A 195 1.57 13.78 6.42
N SER A 196 0.69 14.46 7.13
CA SER A 196 -0.64 13.94 7.43
C SER A 196 -1.53 13.81 6.19
N GLU A 197 -1.49 14.77 5.27
CA GLU A 197 -2.28 14.71 4.03
C GLU A 197 -1.77 13.61 3.07
N PRO A 198 -0.47 13.51 2.75
CA PRO A 198 0.05 12.37 2.00
C PRO A 198 -0.19 11.01 2.65
N PHE A 199 -0.15 10.92 3.99
CA PHE A 199 -0.52 9.71 4.72
C PHE A 199 -2.01 9.33 4.53
N ALA A 200 -2.91 10.31 4.60
CA ALA A 200 -4.33 10.09 4.34
C ALA A 200 -4.57 9.57 2.91
N GLN A 201 -3.87 10.13 1.93
CA GLN A 201 -3.91 9.67 0.54
C GLN A 201 -3.38 8.23 0.40
N LEU A 202 -2.29 7.90 1.09
CA LEU A 202 -1.72 6.55 1.11
C LEU A 202 -2.71 5.53 1.68
N ASN A 203 -3.37 5.84 2.80
CA ASN A 203 -4.39 4.96 3.37
C ASN A 203 -5.61 4.83 2.45
N ALA A 204 -6.06 5.92 1.83
CA ALA A 204 -7.16 5.88 0.86
C ALA A 204 -6.82 5.00 -0.36
N GLN A 205 -5.56 5.01 -0.81
CA GLN A 205 -5.09 4.11 -1.87
C GLN A 205 -5.11 2.65 -1.41
N ARG A 206 -4.60 2.35 -0.21
CA ARG A 206 -4.59 0.99 0.34
C ARG A 206 -5.99 0.44 0.55
N ASP A 207 -6.89 1.27 1.07
CA ASP A 207 -8.31 0.93 1.21
C ASP A 207 -8.91 0.61 -0.16
N ALA A 208 -8.60 1.40 -1.19
CA ALA A 208 -9.04 1.14 -2.56
C ALA A 208 -8.48 -0.20 -3.11
N GLU A 209 -7.24 -0.53 -2.77
CA GLU A 209 -6.59 -1.81 -3.08
C GLU A 209 -7.09 -2.97 -2.19
N GLY A 210 -7.90 -2.69 -1.15
CA GLY A 210 -8.45 -3.67 -0.21
C GLY A 210 -7.39 -4.24 0.73
N LEU A 211 -6.28 -3.52 0.85
CA LEU A 211 -5.21 -3.79 1.81
C LEU A 211 -5.54 -3.11 3.14
N PRO A 212 -5.07 -3.66 4.28
CA PRO A 212 -5.24 -3.00 5.57
C PRO A 212 -4.61 -1.61 5.59
N ALA A 213 -5.38 -0.60 6.00
CA ALA A 213 -4.86 0.74 6.29
C ALA A 213 -3.77 0.66 7.38
N PHE A 214 -2.80 1.58 7.32
CA PHE A 214 -1.88 1.76 8.44
C PHE A 214 -2.59 2.45 9.60
N ALA A 215 -2.28 2.02 10.81
CA ALA A 215 -2.89 2.54 12.03
C ALA A 215 -2.57 4.03 12.26
N ASN A 216 -1.32 4.44 12.08
CA ASN A 216 -0.87 5.82 12.25
C ASN A 216 0.34 6.14 11.35
N PRO A 217 0.67 7.44 11.14
CA PRO A 217 1.81 7.85 10.33
C PRO A 217 3.15 7.27 10.80
N ARG A 218 3.36 7.15 12.12
CA ARG A 218 4.58 6.61 12.71
C ARG A 218 4.84 5.16 12.31
N ASN A 219 3.84 4.29 12.49
CA ASN A 219 3.92 2.87 12.14
C ASN A 219 4.10 2.67 10.64
N ALA A 220 3.40 3.46 9.82
CA ALA A 220 3.60 3.47 8.38
C ALA A 220 5.05 3.85 8.02
N THR A 221 5.61 4.85 8.69
CA THR A 221 7.00 5.29 8.50
C THR A 221 8.00 4.20 8.92
N ALA A 222 7.82 3.61 10.11
CA ALA A 222 8.66 2.55 10.64
C ALA A 222 8.66 1.29 9.76
N GLY A 223 7.47 0.87 9.31
CA GLY A 223 7.35 -0.26 8.40
C GLY A 223 7.96 0.03 7.02
N THR A 224 7.79 1.26 6.52
CA THR A 224 8.31 1.66 5.21
C THR A 224 9.84 1.75 5.19
N ILE A 225 10.45 2.45 6.15
CA ILE A 225 11.89 2.70 6.12
C ILE A 225 12.72 1.41 6.29
N LYS A 226 12.08 0.33 6.76
CA LYS A 226 12.66 -1.00 6.96
C LYS A 226 12.33 -1.98 5.82
N LEU A 227 11.83 -1.50 4.69
CA LEU A 227 11.70 -2.34 3.49
C LEU A 227 13.08 -2.59 2.87
N LEU A 228 13.34 -3.84 2.46
CA LEU A 228 14.60 -4.22 1.81
C LEU A 228 14.71 -3.66 0.39
N ASN A 229 13.59 -3.33 -0.24
CA ASN A 229 13.53 -2.78 -1.59
C ASN A 229 13.37 -1.24 -1.54
N PRO A 230 14.40 -0.46 -1.90
CA PRO A 230 14.32 1.00 -1.88
C PRO A 230 13.29 1.58 -2.86
N GLU A 231 12.92 0.87 -3.94
CA GLU A 231 11.90 1.34 -4.88
C GLU A 231 10.51 1.43 -4.20
N GLU A 232 10.22 0.51 -3.28
CA GLU A 232 8.99 0.55 -2.51
C GLU A 232 8.99 1.68 -1.49
N VAL A 233 10.16 2.03 -0.94
CA VAL A 233 10.34 3.20 -0.06
C VAL A 233 10.13 4.50 -0.82
N ALA A 234 10.70 4.59 -2.03
CA ALA A 234 10.57 5.75 -2.90
C ALA A 234 9.12 6.06 -3.30
N ALA A 235 8.26 5.04 -3.34
CA ALA A 235 6.83 5.20 -3.63
C ALA A 235 6.02 5.75 -2.45
N ARG A 236 6.60 5.87 -1.26
CA ARG A 236 5.91 6.35 -0.04
C ARG A 236 6.28 7.80 0.27
N PRO A 237 5.34 8.60 0.79
CA PRO A 237 5.56 10.02 1.02
C PRO A 237 6.30 10.29 2.34
N LEU A 238 7.53 9.78 2.44
CA LEU A 238 8.42 10.05 3.57
C LEU A 238 9.00 11.47 3.48
N ASP A 239 9.17 12.10 4.63
CA ASP A 239 9.80 13.40 4.81
C ASP A 239 10.74 13.36 6.03
N PHE A 240 11.55 14.39 6.21
CA PHE A 240 12.58 14.46 7.25
C PHE A 240 12.67 15.85 7.86
N LEU A 241 12.88 15.90 9.18
CA LEU A 241 13.19 17.12 9.92
C LEU A 241 14.32 16.85 10.91
N ALA A 242 15.36 17.68 10.87
CA ALA A 242 16.46 17.64 11.81
C ALA A 242 16.09 18.29 13.15
N HIS A 243 16.49 17.67 14.26
CA HIS A 243 16.22 18.14 15.61
C HIS A 243 17.42 18.04 16.58
N GLY A 244 18.49 17.34 16.21
CA GLY A 244 19.63 17.12 17.09
C GLY A 244 20.96 17.08 16.35
N LEU A 245 22.02 17.39 17.09
CA LEU A 245 23.40 17.32 16.62
C LEU A 245 24.08 16.09 17.25
N GLY A 246 24.83 15.33 16.44
CA GLY A 246 25.69 14.25 16.90
C GLY A 246 27.17 14.65 16.87
N LEU A 247 28.04 13.76 16.39
CA LEU A 247 29.45 14.07 16.12
C LEU A 247 29.60 15.22 15.11
N TYR A 248 30.46 16.19 15.44
CA TYR A 248 30.65 17.39 14.64
C TYR A 248 32.11 17.85 14.63
N GLU A 249 32.64 18.08 13.43
CA GLU A 249 33.97 18.66 13.20
C GLU A 249 33.86 19.80 12.18
N GLY A 250 33.86 21.04 12.68
CA GLY A 250 33.71 22.26 11.90
C GLY A 250 33.91 23.51 12.74
N GLU A 251 33.39 24.65 12.27
CA GLU A 251 33.39 25.89 13.05
C GLU A 251 32.66 25.69 14.39
N PRO A 252 33.19 26.16 15.53
CA PRO A 252 32.59 25.92 16.83
C PRO A 252 31.12 26.35 16.90
N LEU A 253 30.25 25.42 17.29
CA LEU A 253 28.84 25.68 17.58
C LEU A 253 28.68 25.84 19.08
N THR A 254 28.22 27.02 19.51
CA THR A 254 28.02 27.34 20.94
C THR A 254 26.62 26.98 21.42
N ASP A 255 25.62 27.12 20.55
CA ASP A 255 24.22 27.02 20.95
C ASP A 255 23.30 26.51 19.83
N ALA A 256 22.02 26.34 20.20
CA ALA A 256 20.96 25.88 19.30
C ALA A 256 20.77 26.79 18.07
N SER A 257 20.89 28.12 18.20
CA SER A 257 20.72 29.04 17.07
C SER A 257 21.86 28.90 16.05
N GLY A 258 23.09 28.72 16.53
CA GLY A 258 24.24 28.43 15.67
C GLY A 258 24.03 27.16 14.85
N TYR A 259 23.50 26.11 15.48
CA TYR A 259 23.17 24.86 14.79
C TYR A 259 22.05 25.04 13.75
N GLU A 260 20.98 25.76 14.10
CA GLU A 260 19.88 26.06 13.17
C GLU A 260 20.37 26.83 11.93
N ASN A 261 21.24 27.83 12.13
CA ASN A 261 21.84 28.61 11.05
C ASN A 261 22.72 27.73 10.15
N LEU A 262 23.48 26.80 10.73
CA LEU A 262 24.25 25.81 9.98
C LEU A 262 23.33 24.96 9.09
N LEU A 263 22.28 24.36 9.66
CA LEU A 263 21.34 23.52 8.90
C LEU A 263 20.65 24.29 7.78
N THR A 264 20.20 25.52 8.07
CA THR A 264 19.54 26.39 7.09
C THR A 264 20.46 26.72 5.93
N ARG A 265 21.73 27.05 6.21
CA ARG A 265 22.76 27.28 5.18
C ARG A 265 23.03 26.04 4.33
N LEU A 266 22.98 24.86 4.93
CA LEU A 266 23.21 23.58 4.25
C LEU A 266 21.98 23.06 3.49
N GLY A 267 20.84 23.76 3.58
CA GLY A 267 19.59 23.35 2.93
C GLY A 267 18.92 22.14 3.58
N ILE A 268 19.20 21.88 4.86
CA ILE A 268 18.66 20.74 5.59
C ILE A 268 17.38 21.18 6.31
N PRO A 269 16.24 20.50 6.12
CA PRO A 269 15.00 20.84 6.80
C PRO A 269 15.13 20.75 8.33
N VAL A 270 14.75 21.82 9.01
CA VAL A 270 14.84 21.95 10.48
C VAL A 270 13.46 21.84 11.10
N ASN A 271 13.33 21.12 12.22
CA ASN A 271 12.11 21.08 13.01
C ASN A 271 11.74 22.49 13.51
N ARG A 272 10.62 23.03 13.03
CA ARG A 272 10.13 24.38 13.36
C ARG A 272 8.69 24.32 13.86
N PRO A 273 8.27 25.25 14.74
CA PRO A 273 9.06 26.35 15.31
C PRO A 273 10.06 25.92 16.38
N ILE A 274 11.08 26.74 16.61
CA ILE A 274 11.99 26.65 17.77
C ILE A 274 11.78 27.91 18.59
N ILE A 275 11.18 27.79 19.78
CA ILE A 275 10.88 28.92 20.65
C ILE A 275 11.95 28.99 21.73
N ILE A 276 12.69 30.08 21.79
CA ILE A 276 13.69 30.32 22.83
C ILE A 276 12.98 30.93 24.04
N ALA A 277 13.06 30.26 25.19
CA ALA A 277 12.51 30.71 26.46
C ALA A 277 13.63 31.00 27.46
N ARG A 278 13.58 32.18 28.08
CA ARG A 278 14.59 32.70 29.00
C ARG A 278 14.18 32.66 30.46
N SER A 279 13.00 32.11 30.75
CA SER A 279 12.47 31.95 32.10
C SER A 279 11.51 30.75 32.15
N LEU A 280 11.16 30.33 33.37
CA LEU A 280 10.15 29.31 33.59
C LEU A 280 8.80 29.71 32.96
N GLU A 281 8.38 30.97 33.13
CA GLU A 281 7.09 31.42 32.60
C GLU A 281 7.11 31.49 31.07
N GLU A 282 8.21 31.93 30.45
CA GLU A 282 8.38 31.84 29.00
C GLU A 282 8.39 30.38 28.51
N THR A 283 8.96 29.45 29.29
CA THR A 283 8.98 28.02 28.95
C THR A 283 7.56 27.46 28.94
N ARG A 284 6.76 27.79 29.95
CA ARG A 284 5.34 27.39 30.05
C ARG A 284 4.54 27.94 28.87
N GLU A 285 4.75 29.20 28.52
CA GLU A 285 4.06 29.83 27.40
C GLU A 285 4.49 29.24 26.05
N ALA A 286 5.77 28.91 25.90
CA ALA A 286 6.27 28.23 24.72
C ALA A 286 5.66 26.83 24.56
N VAL A 287 5.53 26.04 25.63
CA VAL A 287 4.84 24.74 25.60
C VAL A 287 3.37 24.90 25.20
N ARG A 288 2.66 25.89 25.76
CA ARG A 288 1.26 26.19 25.37
C ARG A 288 1.16 26.60 23.90
N THR A 289 2.11 27.39 23.41
CA THR A 289 2.18 27.81 22.02
C THR A 289 2.35 26.61 21.09
N VAL A 290 3.28 25.69 21.41
CA VAL A 290 3.45 24.44 20.64
C VAL A 290 2.19 23.57 20.70
N SER A 291 1.53 23.48 21.85
CA SER A 291 0.26 22.75 22.01
C SER A 291 -0.86 23.30 21.10
N ASN A 292 -0.92 24.62 20.90
CA ASN A 292 -1.87 25.22 19.98
C ASN A 292 -1.47 25.01 18.51
N LEU A 293 -0.17 25.17 18.20
CA LEU A 293 0.34 25.04 16.84
C LEU A 293 0.22 23.62 16.28
N ARG A 294 0.24 22.59 17.14
CA ARG A 294 0.13 21.18 16.72
C ARG A 294 -1.03 20.90 15.76
N GLN A 295 -2.14 21.62 15.89
CA GLN A 295 -3.33 21.47 15.04
C GLN A 295 -3.11 21.94 13.59
N THR A 296 -2.06 22.72 13.37
CA THR A 296 -1.72 23.33 12.07
C THR A 296 -0.43 22.78 11.48
N LEU A 297 0.35 22.03 12.26
CA LEU A 297 1.54 21.35 11.77
C LEU A 297 1.07 20.22 10.84
N GLY A 298 1.49 20.25 9.57
CA GLY A 298 1.07 19.26 8.55
C GLY A 298 1.62 17.84 8.76
N TYR A 299 1.95 17.47 10.00
CA TYR A 299 2.50 16.19 10.44
C TYR A 299 2.11 15.90 11.89
N GLY A 300 2.13 14.63 12.27
CA GLY A 300 1.79 14.21 13.63
C GLY A 300 2.80 14.69 14.67
N THR A 301 2.31 15.20 15.80
CA THR A 301 3.12 15.57 16.96
C THR A 301 2.47 15.09 18.24
N ASP A 302 3.23 14.48 19.14
CA ASP A 302 2.75 13.90 20.40
C ASP A 302 3.15 14.72 21.64
N GLY A 303 3.83 15.85 21.44
CA GLY A 303 4.33 16.68 22.54
C GLY A 303 5.15 17.87 22.11
N ALA A 304 5.84 18.47 23.07
CA ALA A 304 6.91 19.44 22.87
C ALA A 304 8.21 18.91 23.48
N VAL A 305 9.36 19.18 22.86
CA VAL A 305 10.68 18.86 23.42
C VAL A 305 11.31 20.13 23.96
N ILE A 306 11.71 20.09 25.23
CA ILE A 306 12.41 21.17 25.91
C ILE A 306 13.88 20.79 25.99
N LYS A 307 14.78 21.67 25.54
CA LYS A 307 16.24 21.42 25.54
C LYS A 307 16.98 22.63 26.08
N VAL A 308 18.04 22.44 26.85
CA VAL A 308 18.95 23.54 27.24
C VAL A 308 19.54 24.20 26.00
N TYR A 309 19.56 25.53 25.94
CA TYR A 309 19.96 26.29 24.75
C TYR A 309 21.45 26.17 24.41
N ASP A 310 22.31 26.26 25.42
CA ASP A 310 23.77 26.26 25.29
C ASP A 310 24.36 24.83 25.28
N PHE A 311 25.32 24.55 24.39
CA PHE A 311 25.90 23.21 24.22
C PHE A 311 26.93 22.84 25.29
N ALA A 312 27.64 23.80 25.87
CA ALA A 312 28.56 23.53 26.97
C ALA A 312 27.79 23.11 28.23
N GLN A 313 26.66 23.78 28.50
CA GLN A 313 25.76 23.42 29.59
C GLN A 313 25.16 22.01 29.44
N ARG A 314 24.88 21.57 28.20
CA ARG A 314 24.45 20.18 27.93
C ARG A 314 25.54 19.17 28.34
N GLY A 315 26.80 19.50 28.07
CA GLY A 315 27.95 18.69 28.47
C GLY A 315 28.09 18.57 29.99
N GLU A 316 27.89 19.66 30.72
CA GLU A 316 27.92 19.71 32.19
C GLU A 316 26.81 18.87 32.84
N LEU A 317 25.57 18.98 32.33
CA LEU A 317 24.43 18.23 32.81
C LEU A 317 24.55 16.72 32.53
N GLY A 318 25.19 16.35 31.42
CA GLY A 318 25.41 14.97 31.02
C GLY A 318 24.13 14.17 30.75
N SER A 319 24.21 12.86 30.95
CA SER A 319 23.13 11.91 30.63
C SER A 319 23.01 10.82 31.68
N THR A 320 21.83 10.21 31.79
CA THR A 320 21.63 8.92 32.46
C THR A 320 21.94 7.78 31.48
N ALA A 321 21.73 6.52 31.90
CA ALA A 321 21.88 5.37 31.01
C ALA A 321 20.90 5.40 29.82
N ARG A 322 19.75 6.08 29.95
CA ARG A 322 18.65 6.06 28.97
C ARG A 322 18.41 7.42 28.28
N ALA A 323 18.58 8.53 29.01
CA ALA A 323 18.15 9.85 28.54
C ALA A 323 19.09 11.00 28.97
N PRO A 324 19.20 12.08 28.17
CA PRO A 324 19.94 13.27 28.54
C PRO A 324 19.25 14.04 29.67
N ARG A 325 20.02 14.57 30.63
CA ARG A 325 19.47 15.39 31.73
C ARG A 325 19.09 16.80 31.29
N TRP A 326 19.61 17.22 30.14
CA TRP A 326 19.43 18.55 29.55
C TRP A 326 18.22 18.66 28.61
N ALA A 327 17.43 17.58 28.44
CA ALA A 327 16.20 17.62 27.65
C ALA A 327 15.07 16.80 28.28
N ALA A 328 13.84 17.22 28.02
CA ALA A 328 12.61 16.51 28.42
C ALA A 328 11.55 16.62 27.33
N ALA A 329 10.72 15.59 27.22
CA ALA A 329 9.59 15.52 26.29
C ALA A 329 8.29 15.78 27.06
N PHE A 330 7.71 16.96 26.86
CA PHE A 330 6.40 17.30 27.39
C PHE A 330 5.30 16.68 26.53
N LYS A 331 4.74 15.56 26.98
CA LYS A 331 3.68 14.85 26.26
C LYS A 331 2.31 15.48 26.53
N PHE A 332 1.59 15.77 25.45
CA PHE A 332 0.20 16.20 25.52
C PHE A 332 -0.71 14.97 25.59
N LEU A 333 -1.80 15.04 26.35
CA LEU A 333 -2.83 14.01 26.26
C LEU A 333 -3.58 14.17 24.92
N PRO A 334 -3.77 13.10 24.13
CA PRO A 334 -4.65 13.13 22.96
C PRO A 334 -6.03 13.65 23.38
N GLU A 335 -6.58 14.62 22.63
CA GLU A 335 -7.94 15.06 22.93
C GLU A 335 -8.89 13.95 22.53
N GLN A 336 -9.47 13.28 23.51
CA GLN A 336 -10.50 12.29 23.32
C GLN A 336 -11.83 12.85 23.78
N ARG A 337 -12.88 12.52 23.03
CA ARG A 337 -14.25 12.85 23.40
C ARG A 337 -15.13 11.64 23.24
N GLU A 338 -16.04 11.49 24.18
CA GLU A 338 -17.16 10.57 24.00
C GLU A 338 -18.23 11.27 23.17
N THR A 339 -18.81 10.54 22.23
CA THR A 339 -19.98 10.97 21.47
C THR A 339 -20.86 9.76 21.16
N VAL A 340 -22.09 10.00 20.71
CA VAL A 340 -23.02 8.94 20.36
C VAL A 340 -22.83 8.57 18.89
N LEU A 341 -22.72 7.27 18.60
CA LEU A 341 -22.79 6.73 17.25
C LEU A 341 -24.25 6.69 16.80
N GLU A 342 -24.67 7.66 16.00
CA GLU A 342 -26.05 7.80 15.57
C GLU A 342 -26.40 6.79 14.45
N ASN A 343 -25.47 6.57 13.52
CA ASN A 343 -25.70 5.69 12.38
C ASN A 343 -24.37 5.21 11.77
N ILE A 344 -24.43 4.17 10.93
CA ILE A 344 -23.31 3.75 10.08
C ILE A 344 -23.77 3.75 8.63
N VAL A 345 -23.13 4.59 7.80
CA VAL A 345 -23.40 4.68 6.36
C VAL A 345 -22.29 3.99 5.56
N ILE A 346 -22.68 3.30 4.50
CA ILE A 346 -21.73 2.57 3.64
C ILE A 346 -21.45 3.37 2.38
N GLN A 347 -20.19 3.77 2.22
CA GLN A 347 -19.70 4.44 1.02
C GLN A 347 -19.09 3.42 0.06
N VAL A 348 -19.31 3.60 -1.25
CA VAL A 348 -18.68 2.77 -2.29
C VAL A 348 -17.52 3.57 -2.88
N GLY A 349 -16.32 3.09 -2.67
CA GLY A 349 -15.10 3.69 -3.17
C GLY A 349 -14.92 3.51 -4.69
N ARG A 350 -13.94 4.25 -5.22
CA ARG A 350 -13.54 4.28 -6.63
C ARG A 350 -13.18 2.91 -7.23
N THR A 351 -12.77 1.95 -6.40
CA THR A 351 -12.43 0.56 -6.77
C THR A 351 -13.51 -0.45 -6.39
N GLY A 352 -14.70 0.04 -6.00
CA GLY A 352 -15.82 -0.78 -5.59
C GLY A 352 -15.79 -1.22 -4.13
N VAL A 353 -14.78 -0.84 -3.34
CA VAL A 353 -14.70 -1.17 -1.91
C VAL A 353 -15.83 -0.50 -1.14
N LEU A 354 -16.55 -1.26 -0.31
CA LEU A 354 -17.57 -0.77 0.59
C LEU A 354 -16.94 -0.40 1.93
N THR A 355 -16.86 0.89 2.22
CA THR A 355 -16.25 1.44 3.43
C THR A 355 -17.33 1.90 4.41
N PRO A 356 -17.39 1.34 5.63
CA PRO A 356 -18.29 1.82 6.67
C PRO A 356 -17.79 3.12 7.29
N VAL A 357 -18.68 4.11 7.40
CA VAL A 357 -18.41 5.41 8.00
C VAL A 357 -19.41 5.64 9.13
N ALA A 358 -18.90 5.90 10.32
CA ALA A 358 -19.69 6.29 11.48
C ALA A 358 -20.24 7.71 11.28
N GLU A 359 -21.53 7.89 11.47
CA GLU A 359 -22.18 9.19 11.66
C GLU A 359 -22.36 9.40 13.16
N LEU A 360 -21.74 10.46 13.66
CA LEU A 360 -21.59 10.74 15.08
C LEU A 360 -22.40 11.98 15.43
N ALA A 361 -22.95 12.01 16.64
CA ALA A 361 -23.46 13.24 17.21
C ALA A 361 -22.32 14.29 17.19
N PRO A 362 -22.55 15.51 16.66
CA PRO A 362 -21.49 16.49 16.46
C PRO A 362 -20.71 16.79 17.75
N VAL A 363 -19.41 16.53 17.73
CA VAL A 363 -18.53 16.69 18.91
C VAL A 363 -17.33 17.56 18.58
N PRO A 364 -17.02 18.59 19.40
CA PRO A 364 -15.80 19.38 19.22
C PRO A 364 -14.58 18.54 19.61
N LEU A 365 -13.67 18.34 18.66
CA LEU A 365 -12.48 17.50 18.82
C LEU A 365 -11.29 18.14 18.07
N SER A 366 -10.23 18.48 18.80
CA SER A 366 -9.03 19.15 18.27
C SER A 366 -9.38 20.36 17.39
N GLY A 367 -10.17 21.29 17.92
CA GLY A 367 -10.51 22.57 17.26
C GLY A 367 -11.53 22.50 16.12
N THR A 368 -12.01 21.32 15.72
CA THR A 368 -13.05 21.17 14.69
C THR A 368 -14.23 20.37 15.20
N ILE A 369 -15.41 20.56 14.61
CA ILE A 369 -16.57 19.70 14.88
C ILE A 369 -16.45 18.43 14.04
N VAL A 370 -16.35 17.28 14.71
CA VAL A 370 -16.35 15.95 14.10
C VAL A 370 -17.77 15.40 14.15
N SER A 371 -18.32 15.07 12.98
CA SER A 371 -19.62 14.39 12.81
C SER A 371 -19.50 13.08 12.04
N ARG A 372 -18.32 12.78 11.50
CA ARG A 372 -18.05 11.55 10.75
C ARG A 372 -16.70 10.98 11.15
N ALA A 373 -16.61 9.67 11.31
CA ALA A 373 -15.36 8.96 11.56
C ALA A 373 -15.29 7.67 10.74
N THR A 374 -14.10 7.26 10.33
CA THR A 374 -13.93 5.99 9.62
C THR A 374 -14.08 4.82 10.58
N LEU A 375 -14.71 3.74 10.11
CA LEU A 375 -14.72 2.43 10.79
C LEU A 375 -13.82 1.41 10.08
N HIS A 376 -13.09 1.84 9.05
CA HIS A 376 -12.20 1.05 8.19
C HIS A 376 -12.89 -0.08 7.41
N ASN A 377 -13.34 -1.14 8.09
CA ASN A 377 -13.91 -2.34 7.46
C ASN A 377 -14.77 -3.15 8.46
N GLN A 378 -15.39 -4.22 7.98
CA GLN A 378 -16.25 -5.10 8.81
C GLN A 378 -15.47 -5.73 9.97
N ASP A 379 -14.23 -6.17 9.74
CA ASP A 379 -13.44 -6.87 10.76
C ASP A 379 -13.08 -5.93 11.93
N GLU A 380 -12.85 -4.63 11.68
CA GLU A 380 -12.64 -3.64 12.75
C GLU A 380 -13.90 -3.36 13.57
N ILE A 381 -15.07 -3.33 12.92
CA ILE A 381 -16.37 -3.20 13.61
C ILE A 381 -16.58 -4.38 14.56
N GLU A 382 -16.28 -5.60 14.10
CA GLU A 382 -16.37 -6.82 14.91
C GLU A 382 -15.35 -6.84 16.05
N ARG A 383 -14.08 -6.49 15.76
CA ARG A 383 -13.00 -6.45 16.75
C ARG A 383 -13.33 -5.50 17.92
N LYS A 384 -13.91 -4.35 17.62
CA LYS A 384 -14.29 -3.32 18.61
C LYS A 384 -15.71 -3.51 19.16
N ASP A 385 -16.49 -4.45 18.61
CA ASP A 385 -17.91 -4.68 18.93
C ASP A 385 -18.74 -3.38 18.86
N ILE A 386 -18.62 -2.65 17.75
CA ILE A 386 -19.27 -1.35 17.52
C ILE A 386 -20.73 -1.56 17.10
N ARG A 387 -21.66 -0.86 17.76
CA ARG A 387 -23.10 -0.95 17.49
C ARG A 387 -23.73 0.44 17.37
N ILE A 388 -24.74 0.57 16.52
CA ILE A 388 -25.50 1.82 16.40
C ILE A 388 -26.16 2.14 17.75
N GLY A 389 -26.04 3.39 18.19
CA GLY A 389 -26.49 3.86 19.50
C GLY A 389 -25.43 3.80 20.61
N ASP A 390 -24.28 3.15 20.37
CA ASP A 390 -23.19 3.12 21.35
C ASP A 390 -22.63 4.52 21.62
N THR A 391 -22.23 4.75 22.87
CA THR A 391 -21.34 5.88 23.19
C THR A 391 -19.91 5.45 22.85
N VAL A 392 -19.30 6.13 21.89
CA VAL A 392 -17.99 5.81 21.33
C VAL A 392 -16.97 6.87 21.75
N LEU A 393 -15.76 6.41 22.06
CA LEU A 393 -14.61 7.26 22.27
C LEU A 393 -13.96 7.56 20.92
N VAL A 394 -13.91 8.83 20.56
CA VAL A 394 -13.34 9.29 19.29
C VAL A 394 -12.08 10.13 19.53
N GLU A 395 -11.12 9.93 18.65
CA GLU A 395 -9.88 10.71 18.58
C GLU A 395 -9.53 10.99 17.11
N LYS A 396 -8.62 11.93 16.89
CA LYS A 396 -8.04 12.14 15.57
C LYS A 396 -6.65 11.52 15.49
N ALA A 397 -6.51 10.47 14.67
CA ALA A 397 -5.20 9.90 14.36
C ALA A 397 -4.34 10.97 13.67
N GLY A 398 -3.17 11.26 14.27
CA GLY A 398 -2.28 12.33 13.80
C GLY A 398 -2.96 13.70 13.70
N GLU A 399 -3.93 13.97 14.59
CA GLU A 399 -4.72 15.22 14.67
C GLU A 399 -5.61 15.53 13.44
N ILE A 400 -5.71 14.61 12.46
CA ILE A 400 -6.42 14.86 11.20
C ILE A 400 -7.55 13.89 10.91
N ILE A 401 -7.34 12.58 11.02
CA ILE A 401 -8.35 11.58 10.60
C ILE A 401 -9.16 11.14 11.82
N PRO A 402 -10.46 11.48 11.94
CA PRO A 402 -11.26 11.01 13.04
C PRO A 402 -11.51 9.50 12.95
N ALA A 403 -11.27 8.80 14.04
CA ALA A 403 -11.47 7.36 14.15
C ALA A 403 -12.16 7.01 15.47
N VAL A 404 -12.98 5.96 15.44
CA VAL A 404 -13.55 5.37 16.65
C VAL A 404 -12.50 4.46 17.29
N ILE A 405 -12.13 4.76 18.54
CA ILE A 405 -11.09 4.02 19.26
C ILE A 405 -11.68 2.85 20.02
N SER A 406 -12.69 3.12 20.82
CA SER A 406 -13.34 2.13 21.66
C SER A 406 -14.80 2.49 21.91
N VAL A 407 -15.53 1.52 22.44
CA VAL A 407 -16.92 1.68 22.83
C VAL A 407 -17.01 1.71 24.36
N ASN A 408 -17.73 2.69 24.90
CA ASN A 408 -18.13 2.69 26.30
C ASN A 408 -19.30 1.72 26.52
N LYS A 409 -18.96 0.46 26.84
CA LYS A 409 -19.93 -0.63 27.00
C LYS A 409 -20.88 -0.43 28.19
N THR A 410 -20.53 0.40 29.17
CA THR A 410 -21.37 0.67 30.35
C THR A 410 -22.60 1.50 29.98
N LEU A 411 -22.46 2.39 29.01
CA LEU A 411 -23.54 3.26 28.51
C LEU A 411 -24.28 2.63 27.31
N ARG A 412 -24.00 1.37 26.98
CA ARG A 412 -24.61 0.68 25.84
C ARG A 412 -26.12 0.56 26.01
N PRO A 413 -26.92 1.06 25.06
CA PRO A 413 -28.36 0.82 25.08
C PRO A 413 -28.67 -0.68 24.97
N ALA A 414 -29.63 -1.16 25.76
CA ALA A 414 -30.00 -2.58 25.81
C ALA A 414 -30.52 -3.13 24.47
N ALA A 415 -31.03 -2.27 23.59
CA ALA A 415 -31.54 -2.62 22.27
C ALA A 415 -30.46 -2.65 21.17
N SER A 416 -29.18 -2.44 21.50
CA SER A 416 -28.12 -2.32 20.50
C SER A 416 -27.69 -3.69 19.95
N GLU A 417 -27.85 -3.89 18.65
CA GLU A 417 -27.51 -5.15 17.95
C GLU A 417 -26.12 -5.09 17.28
N PRO A 418 -25.40 -6.23 17.15
CA PRO A 418 -24.17 -6.30 16.38
C PRO A 418 -24.37 -5.85 14.92
N TYR A 419 -23.45 -5.01 14.42
CA TYR A 419 -23.56 -4.48 13.05
C TYR A 419 -22.89 -5.40 12.02
N SER A 420 -23.62 -5.74 10.97
CA SER A 420 -23.08 -6.43 9.79
C SER A 420 -23.31 -5.59 8.55
N LEU A 421 -22.21 -5.14 7.91
CA LEU A 421 -22.25 -4.38 6.66
C LEU A 421 -23.02 -5.14 5.59
N TYR A 422 -22.80 -6.45 5.44
CA TYR A 422 -23.47 -7.27 4.44
C TYR A 422 -25.00 -7.27 4.64
N HIS A 423 -25.48 -7.43 5.88
CA HIS A 423 -26.91 -7.37 6.17
C HIS A 423 -27.48 -5.96 6.02
N ALA A 424 -26.74 -4.92 6.44
CA ALA A 424 -27.16 -3.53 6.35
C ALA A 424 -27.42 -3.08 4.91
N VAL A 425 -26.68 -3.62 3.94
CA VAL A 425 -26.89 -3.35 2.51
C VAL A 425 -27.63 -4.47 1.78
N HIS A 426 -28.19 -5.44 2.50
CA HIS A 426 -28.91 -6.61 1.96
C HIS A 426 -28.13 -7.39 0.89
N GLY A 427 -26.81 -7.51 1.07
CA GLY A 427 -25.90 -8.16 0.12
C GLY A 427 -25.79 -7.44 -1.23
N ARG A 428 -26.20 -6.18 -1.33
CA ARG A 428 -26.22 -5.38 -2.56
C ARG A 428 -25.45 -4.08 -2.40
N CYS A 429 -24.87 -3.61 -3.49
CA CYS A 429 -24.10 -2.38 -3.53
C CYS A 429 -25.05 -1.17 -3.40
N PRO A 430 -24.85 -0.24 -2.45
CA PRO A 430 -25.74 0.91 -2.29
C PRO A 430 -25.63 1.91 -3.45
N SER A 431 -24.57 1.85 -4.26
CA SER A 431 -24.41 2.71 -5.45
C SER A 431 -25.14 2.17 -6.68
N CYS A 432 -25.24 0.85 -6.87
CA CYS A 432 -25.76 0.27 -8.13
C CYS A 432 -26.75 -0.87 -7.96
N GLY A 433 -27.05 -1.32 -6.75
CA GLY A 433 -28.03 -2.38 -6.45
C GLY A 433 -27.59 -3.83 -6.75
N GLU A 434 -26.40 -4.02 -7.33
CA GLU A 434 -25.86 -5.34 -7.70
C GLU A 434 -25.22 -6.08 -6.51
N PRO A 435 -25.12 -7.42 -6.54
CA PRO A 435 -24.51 -8.20 -5.48
C PRO A 435 -23.09 -7.76 -5.13
N ILE A 436 -22.75 -7.81 -3.85
CA ILE A 436 -21.38 -7.59 -3.35
C ILE A 436 -20.69 -8.91 -3.04
N SER A 437 -19.37 -8.94 -3.11
CA SER A 437 -18.56 -10.10 -2.75
C SER A 437 -17.33 -9.70 -1.93
N ARG A 438 -16.85 -10.62 -1.10
CA ARG A 438 -15.57 -10.51 -0.37
C ARG A 438 -14.65 -11.59 -0.92
N PHE A 439 -13.47 -11.19 -1.43
CA PHE A 439 -12.49 -12.12 -1.99
C PHE A 439 -11.69 -12.80 -0.88
N GLU A 440 -11.23 -14.02 -1.14
CA GLU A 440 -10.39 -14.77 -0.21
C GLU A 440 -9.07 -14.00 0.05
N GLY A 441 -8.73 -13.81 1.33
CA GLY A 441 -7.56 -13.02 1.76
C GLY A 441 -7.77 -11.49 1.83
N GLN A 442 -8.95 -10.97 1.48
CA GLN A 442 -9.28 -9.55 1.60
C GLN A 442 -10.26 -9.29 2.76
N VAL A 443 -10.08 -8.15 3.45
CA VAL A 443 -10.93 -7.74 4.59
C VAL A 443 -12.21 -7.01 4.16
N ALA A 444 -12.20 -6.41 2.97
CA ALA A 444 -13.27 -5.51 2.55
C ALA A 444 -14.29 -6.18 1.60
N TRP A 445 -15.56 -5.81 1.78
CA TRP A 445 -16.62 -6.10 0.81
C TRP A 445 -16.46 -5.22 -0.43
N ARG A 446 -16.75 -5.76 -1.61
CA ARG A 446 -16.62 -5.05 -2.89
C ARG A 446 -17.84 -5.21 -3.79
N CYS A 447 -18.16 -4.14 -4.50
CA CYS A 447 -19.05 -4.16 -5.65
C CYS A 447 -18.26 -4.65 -6.88
N THR A 448 -18.69 -5.77 -7.44
CA THR A 448 -18.09 -6.37 -8.65
C THR A 448 -18.72 -5.86 -9.94
N ASN A 449 -19.81 -5.10 -9.86
CA ASN A 449 -20.52 -4.63 -11.04
C ASN A 449 -19.66 -3.68 -11.88
N ILE A 450 -19.51 -4.04 -13.16
CA ILE A 450 -18.70 -3.28 -14.12
C ILE A 450 -19.30 -1.92 -14.47
N THR A 451 -20.61 -1.73 -14.25
CA THR A 451 -21.35 -0.48 -14.54
C THR A 451 -21.63 0.36 -13.29
N CYS A 452 -20.99 0.03 -12.16
CA CYS A 452 -21.24 0.74 -10.91
C CYS A 452 -20.89 2.25 -11.03
N PRO A 453 -21.84 3.17 -10.76
CA PRO A 453 -21.59 4.61 -10.87
C PRO A 453 -20.42 5.10 -10.00
N ALA A 454 -20.28 4.56 -8.79
CA ALA A 454 -19.16 4.88 -7.90
C ALA A 454 -17.78 4.51 -8.46
N GLN A 455 -17.73 3.62 -9.46
CA GLN A 455 -16.50 3.19 -10.13
C GLN A 455 -16.33 3.83 -11.52
N ALA A 456 -17.32 4.60 -12.00
CA ALA A 456 -17.35 5.09 -13.38
C ALA A 456 -16.13 5.95 -13.73
N ALA A 457 -15.68 6.82 -12.82
CA ALA A 457 -14.50 7.65 -13.05
C ALA A 457 -13.22 6.80 -13.21
N THR A 458 -12.96 5.88 -12.27
CA THR A 458 -11.82 4.95 -12.33
C THR A 458 -11.81 4.12 -13.60
N ARG A 459 -13.00 3.64 -14.01
CA ARG A 459 -13.17 2.85 -15.23
C ARG A 459 -12.89 3.67 -16.48
N THR A 460 -13.37 4.91 -16.50
CA THR A 460 -13.09 5.86 -17.59
C THR A 460 -11.59 6.14 -17.69
N ILE A 461 -10.89 6.30 -16.56
CA ILE A 461 -9.43 6.44 -16.52
C ILE A 461 -8.75 5.20 -17.11
N HIS A 462 -9.15 4.00 -16.69
CA HIS A 462 -8.60 2.74 -17.22
C HIS A 462 -8.84 2.60 -18.73
N PHE A 463 -10.05 2.94 -19.19
CA PHE A 463 -10.44 2.94 -20.59
C PHE A 463 -9.54 3.85 -21.46
N CYS A 464 -9.13 4.99 -20.90
CA CYS A 464 -8.27 5.97 -21.58
C CYS A 464 -6.76 5.65 -21.52
N ARG A 465 -6.33 4.63 -20.77
CA ARG A 465 -4.90 4.30 -20.62
C ARG A 465 -4.24 3.98 -21.96
N ARG A 466 -2.93 4.21 -22.01
CA ARG A 466 -2.09 3.95 -23.18
C ARG A 466 -2.18 2.50 -23.64
N GLU A 467 -2.24 1.52 -22.74
CA GLU A 467 -2.37 0.10 -23.11
C GLU A 467 -3.80 -0.28 -23.56
N ALA A 468 -4.80 0.52 -23.20
CA ALA A 468 -6.19 0.38 -23.60
C ALA A 468 -6.45 1.18 -24.89
N LEU A 469 -7.29 2.22 -24.86
CA LEU A 469 -7.65 3.00 -26.06
C LEU A 469 -6.84 4.29 -26.26
N ASP A 470 -5.86 4.57 -25.40
CA ASP A 470 -4.87 5.64 -25.60
C ASP A 470 -5.46 7.04 -25.83
N ILE A 471 -6.34 7.46 -24.92
CA ILE A 471 -7.03 8.75 -24.98
C ILE A 471 -6.32 9.73 -24.05
N GLU A 472 -5.12 10.17 -24.44
CA GLU A 472 -4.17 10.93 -23.60
C GLU A 472 -4.76 12.18 -22.93
N SER A 473 -5.69 12.88 -23.60
CA SER A 473 -6.28 14.12 -23.12
C SER A 473 -7.34 13.93 -22.03
N LEU A 474 -7.82 12.71 -21.79
CA LEU A 474 -8.80 12.39 -20.76
C LEU A 474 -8.13 11.79 -19.52
N GLY A 475 -7.56 12.68 -18.68
CA GLY A 475 -6.97 12.31 -17.40
C GLY A 475 -7.98 12.12 -16.27
N GLY A 476 -7.48 11.82 -15.06
CA GLY A 476 -8.31 11.53 -13.89
C GLY A 476 -9.30 12.62 -13.49
N SER A 477 -8.85 13.87 -13.43
CA SER A 477 -9.72 15.01 -13.09
C SER A 477 -10.86 15.23 -14.09
N VAL A 478 -10.62 14.96 -15.38
CA VAL A 478 -11.62 15.08 -16.44
C VAL A 478 -12.68 13.99 -16.29
N ALA A 479 -12.24 12.74 -16.12
CA ALA A 479 -13.14 11.61 -15.90
C ALA A 479 -14.01 11.78 -14.65
N GLU A 480 -13.42 12.21 -13.53
CA GLU A 480 -14.16 12.51 -12.29
C GLU A 480 -15.19 13.62 -12.51
N THR A 481 -14.84 14.70 -13.22
CA THR A 481 -15.76 15.80 -13.51
C THR A 481 -16.91 15.38 -14.43
N LEU A 482 -16.62 14.60 -15.48
CA LEU A 482 -17.65 14.11 -16.42
C LEU A 482 -18.69 13.25 -15.70
N VAL A 483 -18.25 12.37 -14.80
CA VAL A 483 -19.14 11.53 -13.98
C VAL A 483 -19.90 12.37 -12.97
N ALA A 484 -19.22 13.27 -12.25
CA ALA A 484 -19.85 14.11 -11.21
C ALA A 484 -20.94 15.05 -11.79
N ARG A 485 -20.75 15.55 -13.02
CA ARG A 485 -21.73 16.37 -13.74
C ARG A 485 -22.79 15.53 -14.47
N GLY A 486 -22.73 14.19 -14.39
CA GLY A 486 -23.68 13.29 -15.02
C GLY A 486 -23.61 13.25 -16.55
N LEU A 487 -22.51 13.73 -17.14
CA LEU A 487 -22.29 13.75 -18.59
C LEU A 487 -21.96 12.35 -19.14
N ILE A 488 -21.34 11.50 -18.32
CA ILE A 488 -21.11 10.08 -18.63
C ILE A 488 -21.50 9.21 -17.43
N ARG A 489 -21.99 8.00 -17.71
CA ARG A 489 -22.24 6.96 -16.69
C ARG A 489 -21.33 5.76 -16.89
N THR A 490 -20.99 5.49 -18.14
CA THR A 490 -20.08 4.42 -18.55
C THR A 490 -18.97 5.00 -19.43
N PRO A 491 -17.82 4.32 -19.55
CA PRO A 491 -16.76 4.78 -20.46
C PRO A 491 -17.21 4.88 -21.93
N LEU A 492 -18.20 4.10 -22.35
CA LEU A 492 -18.73 4.14 -23.72
C LEU A 492 -19.51 5.42 -24.03
N ASP A 493 -20.03 6.12 -23.02
CA ASP A 493 -20.68 7.41 -23.22
C ASP A 493 -19.71 8.48 -23.73
N LEU A 494 -18.39 8.28 -23.59
CA LEU A 494 -17.39 9.17 -24.20
C LEU A 494 -17.57 9.32 -25.72
N PHE A 495 -18.01 8.28 -26.42
CA PHE A 495 -18.24 8.32 -27.87
C PHE A 495 -19.47 9.15 -28.28
N LYS A 496 -20.28 9.58 -27.30
CA LYS A 496 -21.50 10.38 -27.50
C LYS A 496 -21.27 11.87 -27.22
N LEU A 497 -20.10 12.24 -26.69
CA LEU A 497 -19.76 13.62 -26.36
C LEU A 497 -19.41 14.42 -27.63
N ASP A 498 -19.78 15.70 -27.63
CA ASP A 498 -19.41 16.64 -28.70
C ASP A 498 -18.35 17.66 -28.23
N LEU A 499 -17.82 18.43 -29.19
CA LEU A 499 -16.75 19.39 -28.97
C LEU A 499 -17.16 20.52 -28.01
N GLU A 500 -18.42 20.94 -28.08
CA GLU A 500 -18.95 22.02 -27.26
C GLU A 500 -19.06 21.58 -25.80
N THR A 501 -19.66 20.42 -25.54
CA THR A 501 -19.83 19.83 -24.21
C THR A 501 -18.49 19.56 -23.55
N LEU A 502 -17.55 18.96 -24.29
CA LEU A 502 -16.25 18.62 -23.73
C LEU A 502 -15.34 19.84 -23.60
N GLY A 503 -15.36 20.77 -24.56
CA GLY A 503 -14.56 21.99 -24.53
C GLY A 503 -14.98 22.99 -23.44
N SER A 504 -16.29 23.06 -23.16
CA SER A 504 -16.85 23.93 -22.12
C SER A 504 -16.78 23.34 -20.71
N LEU A 505 -16.32 22.09 -20.56
CA LEU A 505 -16.23 21.40 -19.28
C LEU A 505 -15.39 22.18 -18.26
N ASN A 506 -16.04 22.58 -17.16
CA ASN A 506 -15.37 23.25 -16.03
C ASN A 506 -14.81 22.23 -15.03
N LEU A 507 -13.48 22.15 -14.98
CA LEU A 507 -12.64 21.33 -14.09
C LEU A 507 -12.22 22.06 -12.79
N GLY A 508 -12.76 23.26 -12.55
CA GLY A 508 -12.58 24.06 -11.34
C GLY A 508 -13.90 24.19 -10.57
N THR A 509 -13.95 25.14 -9.63
CA THR A 509 -15.19 25.49 -8.94
C THR A 509 -16.02 26.47 -9.77
N ASP A 510 -17.26 26.74 -9.37
CA ASP A 510 -18.06 27.79 -10.03
C ASP A 510 -17.50 29.20 -9.74
N ALA A 511 -16.75 29.36 -8.63
CA ALA A 511 -16.07 30.59 -8.28
C ALA A 511 -14.74 30.79 -9.06
N GLU A 512 -14.02 29.71 -9.35
CA GLU A 512 -12.76 29.72 -10.11
C GLU A 512 -12.82 28.70 -11.26
N PRO A 513 -13.47 29.06 -12.39
CA PRO A 513 -13.68 28.13 -13.48
C PRO A 513 -12.39 27.84 -14.25
N ARG A 514 -12.10 26.54 -14.42
CA ARG A 514 -10.99 26.05 -15.24
C ARG A 514 -11.52 25.19 -16.38
N ARG A 515 -11.59 25.76 -17.57
CA ARG A 515 -12.13 25.05 -18.75
C ARG A 515 -11.14 24.01 -19.28
N PHE A 516 -11.67 22.88 -19.75
CA PHE A 516 -10.87 21.86 -20.44
C PHE A 516 -10.29 22.38 -21.76
N GLY A 517 -11.06 23.19 -22.48
CA GLY A 517 -10.64 23.92 -23.67
C GLY A 517 -10.84 23.14 -24.96
N GLU A 518 -11.24 23.84 -26.03
CA GLU A 518 -11.58 23.27 -27.34
C GLU A 518 -10.45 22.45 -27.96
N LYS A 519 -9.19 22.90 -27.82
CA LYS A 519 -8.03 22.18 -28.38
C LYS A 519 -7.87 20.78 -27.77
N ASN A 520 -8.04 20.66 -26.44
CA ASN A 520 -7.93 19.38 -25.75
C ASN A 520 -9.16 18.50 -26.04
N ALA A 521 -10.34 19.10 -26.13
CA ALA A 521 -11.56 18.42 -26.54
C ALA A 521 -11.46 17.84 -27.96
N ALA A 522 -10.95 18.62 -28.92
CA ALA A 522 -10.71 18.14 -30.28
C ALA A 522 -9.70 16.98 -30.32
N LYS A 523 -8.61 17.06 -29.55
CA LYS A 523 -7.64 15.96 -29.41
C LYS A 523 -8.29 14.69 -28.84
N ALA A 524 -9.13 14.83 -27.81
CA ALA A 524 -9.84 13.71 -27.19
C ALA A 524 -10.82 13.05 -28.17
N LEU A 525 -11.61 13.85 -28.89
CA LEU A 525 -12.57 13.35 -29.87
C LEU A 525 -11.89 12.68 -31.06
N GLN A 526 -10.75 13.20 -31.51
CA GLN A 526 -9.95 12.53 -32.54
C GLN A 526 -9.41 11.18 -32.05
N ALA A 527 -8.85 11.12 -30.84
CA ALA A 527 -8.39 9.86 -30.26
C ALA A 527 -9.52 8.84 -30.09
N LEU A 528 -10.72 9.28 -29.72
CA LEU A 528 -11.92 8.43 -29.69
C LEU A 528 -12.31 7.94 -31.09
N ALA A 529 -12.24 8.80 -32.11
CA ALA A 529 -12.50 8.41 -33.49
C ALA A 529 -11.50 7.35 -33.98
N ASP A 530 -10.20 7.52 -33.66
CA ASP A 530 -9.14 6.58 -34.02
C ASP A 530 -9.32 5.23 -33.28
N ALA A 531 -9.70 5.28 -32.00
CA ALA A 531 -9.90 4.10 -31.15
C ALA A 531 -10.99 3.15 -31.66
N ARG A 532 -11.95 3.64 -32.46
CA ARG A 532 -12.96 2.81 -33.14
C ARG A 532 -12.33 1.71 -34.00
N ASN A 533 -11.13 1.95 -34.53
CA ASN A 533 -10.41 1.02 -35.41
C ASN A 533 -9.33 0.21 -34.68
N TYR A 534 -9.22 0.32 -33.35
CA TYR A 534 -8.21 -0.42 -32.60
C TYR A 534 -8.52 -1.92 -32.54
N PRO A 535 -7.49 -2.77 -32.50
CA PRO A 535 -7.66 -4.21 -32.52
C PRO A 535 -8.34 -4.73 -31.23
N LEU A 536 -8.94 -5.91 -31.35
CA LEU A 536 -9.73 -6.55 -30.29
C LEU A 536 -9.01 -6.65 -28.94
N ASP A 537 -7.70 -6.89 -28.91
CA ASP A 537 -6.93 -6.98 -27.66
C ASP A 537 -6.94 -5.68 -26.86
N ARG A 538 -6.90 -4.51 -27.51
CA ARG A 538 -6.98 -3.21 -26.83
C ARG A 538 -8.36 -2.98 -26.21
N TRP A 539 -9.41 -3.41 -26.89
CA TRP A 539 -10.79 -3.34 -26.38
C TRP A 539 -11.03 -4.28 -25.20
N ILE A 540 -10.47 -5.50 -25.24
CA ILE A 540 -10.49 -6.43 -24.11
C ILE A 540 -9.84 -5.79 -22.86
N ILE A 541 -8.70 -5.12 -23.04
CA ILE A 541 -8.05 -4.38 -21.95
C ILE A 541 -8.96 -3.24 -21.47
N ALA A 542 -9.54 -2.47 -22.40
CA ALA A 542 -10.36 -1.30 -22.10
C ALA A 542 -11.60 -1.63 -21.25
N PHE A 543 -12.22 -2.80 -21.42
CA PHE A 543 -13.34 -3.24 -20.58
C PHE A 543 -12.97 -3.38 -19.09
N GLY A 544 -11.68 -3.55 -18.75
CA GLY A 544 -11.23 -3.66 -17.36
C GLY A 544 -11.75 -4.91 -16.66
N ILE A 545 -11.80 -6.04 -17.39
CA ILE A 545 -12.25 -7.33 -16.87
C ILE A 545 -11.22 -7.84 -15.84
N PRO A 546 -11.64 -8.27 -14.63
CA PRO A 546 -10.72 -8.81 -13.63
C PRO A 546 -9.86 -9.95 -14.18
N ASN A 547 -8.60 -10.03 -13.74
CA ASN A 547 -7.62 -11.05 -14.15
C ASN A 547 -7.21 -11.03 -15.65
N ILE A 548 -7.62 -10.02 -16.42
CA ILE A 548 -7.26 -9.89 -17.84
C ILE A 548 -6.27 -8.75 -18.03
N GLY A 549 -4.98 -9.10 -18.15
CA GLY A 549 -3.91 -8.18 -18.51
C GLY A 549 -3.62 -8.18 -20.01
N ALA A 550 -2.67 -7.35 -20.45
CA ALA A 550 -2.34 -7.19 -21.87
C ALA A 550 -1.86 -8.49 -22.54
N VAL A 551 -1.16 -9.36 -21.81
CA VAL A 551 -0.73 -10.68 -22.33
C VAL A 551 -1.93 -11.57 -22.61
N THR A 552 -2.83 -11.69 -21.64
CA THR A 552 -4.06 -12.49 -21.75
C THR A 552 -4.98 -11.93 -22.84
N ALA A 553 -5.15 -10.61 -22.92
CA ALA A 553 -5.95 -9.97 -23.96
C ALA A 553 -5.45 -10.29 -25.37
N ARG A 554 -4.13 -10.23 -25.60
CA ARG A 554 -3.53 -10.65 -26.88
C ARG A 554 -3.78 -12.13 -27.17
N LEU A 555 -3.62 -13.00 -26.17
CA LEU A 555 -3.89 -14.44 -26.33
C LEU A 555 -5.36 -14.69 -26.68
N VAL A 556 -6.30 -14.02 -26.02
CA VAL A 556 -7.73 -14.11 -26.32
C VAL A 556 -8.01 -13.62 -27.74
N ALA A 557 -7.39 -12.50 -28.16
CA ALA A 557 -7.53 -12.00 -29.53
C ALA A 557 -6.99 -12.98 -30.59
N THR A 558 -5.96 -13.79 -30.30
CA THR A 558 -5.55 -14.86 -31.24
C THR A 558 -6.61 -15.94 -31.43
N CYS A 559 -7.55 -16.09 -30.48
CA CYS A 559 -8.55 -17.15 -30.50
C CYS A 559 -9.91 -16.70 -31.06
N HIS A 560 -10.13 -15.39 -31.25
CA HIS A 560 -11.44 -14.86 -31.65
C HIS A 560 -11.29 -13.85 -32.79
N ARG A 561 -12.20 -13.92 -33.76
CA ARG A 561 -12.17 -13.05 -34.95
C ARG A 561 -12.46 -11.60 -34.61
N ASP A 562 -13.47 -11.39 -33.78
CA ASP A 562 -13.96 -10.09 -33.40
C ASP A 562 -14.64 -10.14 -32.02
N LEU A 563 -15.22 -9.01 -31.61
CA LEU A 563 -15.89 -8.91 -30.31
C LEU A 563 -17.17 -9.76 -30.24
N HIS A 564 -17.91 -9.91 -31.34
CA HIS A 564 -19.11 -10.74 -31.36
C HIS A 564 -18.76 -12.21 -31.11
N ASP A 565 -17.74 -12.71 -31.81
CA ASP A 565 -17.21 -14.06 -31.64
C ASP A 565 -16.73 -14.30 -30.20
N LEU A 566 -16.06 -13.32 -29.59
CA LEU A 566 -15.66 -13.38 -28.18
C LEU A 566 -16.86 -13.40 -27.22
N SER A 567 -17.85 -12.53 -27.44
CA SER A 567 -19.00 -12.36 -26.54
C SER A 567 -19.89 -13.61 -26.47
N ARG A 568 -19.89 -14.41 -27.54
CA ARG A 568 -20.67 -15.66 -27.69
C ARG A 568 -19.75 -16.87 -27.87
N SER A 569 -18.56 -16.79 -27.28
CA SER A 569 -17.48 -17.73 -27.56
C SER A 569 -17.80 -19.16 -27.15
N ASP A 570 -18.05 -20.02 -28.15
CA ASP A 570 -18.07 -21.47 -27.99
C ASP A 570 -16.72 -22.01 -27.51
N TYR A 571 -15.63 -21.32 -27.87
CA TYR A 571 -14.27 -21.63 -27.43
C TYR A 571 -14.12 -21.52 -25.90
N LEU A 572 -14.51 -20.39 -25.32
CA LEU A 572 -14.44 -20.17 -23.87
C LEU A 572 -15.43 -21.07 -23.11
N ALA A 573 -16.62 -21.29 -23.67
CA ALA A 573 -17.61 -22.19 -23.09
C ALA A 573 -17.08 -23.64 -23.03
N ALA A 574 -16.47 -24.12 -24.12
CA ALA A 574 -15.83 -25.44 -24.20
C ALA A 574 -14.70 -25.63 -23.17
N LEU A 575 -13.84 -24.61 -23.01
CA LEU A 575 -12.77 -24.66 -22.00
C LEU A 575 -13.33 -24.71 -20.58
N LEU A 576 -14.40 -23.95 -20.31
CA LEU A 576 -15.05 -23.95 -19.00
C LEU A 576 -15.77 -25.26 -18.69
N GLU A 577 -16.39 -25.89 -19.69
CA GLU A 577 -16.99 -27.23 -19.56
C GLU A 577 -15.93 -28.25 -19.14
N LEU A 578 -14.78 -28.29 -19.83
CA LEU A 578 -13.67 -29.19 -19.47
C LEU A 578 -13.12 -28.91 -18.08
N GLN A 579 -12.99 -27.63 -17.71
CA GLN A 579 -12.53 -27.26 -16.37
C GLN A 579 -13.51 -27.74 -15.30
N THR A 580 -14.80 -27.52 -15.50
CA THR A 580 -15.87 -27.93 -14.57
C THR A 580 -15.83 -29.45 -14.36
N MET A 581 -15.71 -30.23 -15.44
CA MET A 581 -15.57 -31.68 -15.37
C MET A 581 -14.29 -32.10 -14.64
N ALA A 582 -13.17 -31.41 -14.87
CA ALA A 582 -11.90 -31.68 -14.20
C ALA A 582 -11.96 -31.40 -12.69
N ASP A 583 -12.65 -30.33 -12.29
CA ASP A 583 -12.84 -29.96 -10.89
C ASP A 583 -13.80 -30.93 -10.19
N GLU A 584 -14.88 -31.37 -10.86
CA GLU A 584 -15.76 -32.46 -10.38
C GLU A 584 -14.98 -33.78 -10.22
N TYR A 585 -14.17 -34.16 -11.22
CA TYR A 585 -13.34 -35.36 -11.19
C TYR A 585 -12.34 -35.36 -10.00
N LYS A 586 -11.75 -34.20 -9.69
CA LYS A 586 -10.88 -34.01 -8.51
C LYS A 586 -11.67 -34.06 -7.21
N ALA A 587 -12.83 -33.41 -7.17
CA ALA A 587 -13.70 -33.38 -6.00
C ALA A 587 -14.23 -34.77 -5.64
N LEU A 588 -14.43 -35.66 -6.63
CA LEU A 588 -14.86 -37.05 -6.43
C LEU A 588 -13.72 -38.02 -6.06
N ASN A 589 -12.50 -37.53 -5.83
CA ASN A 589 -11.36 -38.38 -5.49
C ASN A 589 -11.63 -39.18 -4.19
N PRO A 590 -11.64 -40.54 -4.25
CA PRO A 590 -11.93 -41.38 -3.08
C PRO A 590 -10.91 -41.22 -1.94
N LYS A 591 -9.69 -40.77 -2.25
CA LYS A 591 -8.62 -40.56 -1.28
C LYS A 591 -8.72 -39.21 -0.55
N ALA A 592 -9.57 -38.30 -1.00
CA ALA A 592 -9.75 -37.00 -0.37
C ALA A 592 -10.41 -37.13 1.01
N ARG A 593 -9.93 -36.37 2.00
CA ARG A 593 -10.42 -36.43 3.38
C ARG A 593 -11.93 -36.18 3.49
N ALA A 594 -12.47 -35.29 2.67
CA ALA A 594 -13.90 -34.97 2.59
C ALA A 594 -14.78 -36.12 2.06
N ASN A 595 -14.20 -37.12 1.40
CA ASN A 595 -14.95 -38.22 0.75
C ASN A 595 -14.85 -39.56 1.48
N LYS A 596 -14.15 -39.62 2.63
CA LYS A 596 -14.10 -40.84 3.44
C LYS A 596 -15.52 -41.19 3.94
N THR A 597 -15.97 -42.39 3.58
CA THR A 597 -17.27 -42.94 3.98
C THR A 597 -17.15 -44.45 4.08
N ASP A 598 -17.96 -45.08 4.93
CA ASP A 598 -18.07 -46.54 5.04
C ASP A 598 -19.18 -47.11 4.15
N ASP A 599 -19.95 -46.24 3.48
CA ASP A 599 -20.99 -46.63 2.53
C ASP A 599 -20.38 -47.10 1.19
N GLU A 600 -20.44 -48.42 0.95
CA GLU A 600 -19.94 -49.05 -0.28
C GLU A 600 -20.74 -48.67 -1.54
N GLN A 601 -22.04 -48.38 -1.42
CA GLN A 601 -22.83 -47.92 -2.57
C GLN A 601 -22.37 -46.52 -3.01
N LEU A 602 -22.12 -45.63 -2.04
CA LEU A 602 -21.63 -44.28 -2.33
C LEU A 602 -20.21 -44.29 -2.92
N LYS A 603 -19.35 -45.23 -2.50
CA LYS A 603 -18.02 -45.44 -3.11
C LYS A 603 -18.14 -45.87 -4.58
N GLN A 604 -18.97 -46.88 -4.86
CA GLN A 604 -19.20 -47.38 -6.21
C GLN A 604 -19.80 -46.30 -7.12
N GLN A 605 -20.78 -45.53 -6.65
CA GLN A 605 -21.37 -44.41 -7.41
C GLN A 605 -20.34 -43.34 -7.78
N ARG A 606 -19.48 -42.96 -6.83
CA ARG A 606 -18.41 -41.97 -7.07
C ARG A 606 -17.38 -42.49 -8.07
N GLU A 607 -17.01 -43.77 -7.98
CA GLU A 607 -16.05 -44.39 -8.90
C GLU A 607 -16.61 -44.53 -10.32
N LEU A 608 -17.88 -44.91 -10.45
CA LEU A 608 -18.60 -44.93 -11.73
C LEU A 608 -18.64 -43.54 -12.36
N ARG A 609 -19.11 -42.53 -11.63
CA ARG A 609 -19.17 -41.14 -12.10
C ARG A 609 -17.80 -40.60 -12.51
N ARG A 610 -16.76 -40.96 -11.76
CA ARG A 610 -15.38 -40.55 -12.05
C ARG A 610 -14.84 -41.21 -13.31
N THR A 611 -15.25 -42.44 -13.61
CA THR A 611 -14.92 -43.14 -14.87
C THR A 611 -15.64 -42.50 -16.06
N GLU A 612 -16.95 -42.25 -15.93
CA GLU A 612 -17.75 -41.54 -16.96
C GLU A 612 -17.18 -40.15 -17.29
N LEU A 613 -16.82 -39.38 -16.25
CA LEU A 613 -16.19 -38.05 -16.42
C LEU A 613 -14.86 -38.16 -17.17
N LYS A 614 -14.04 -39.16 -16.86
CA LYS A 614 -12.75 -39.36 -17.54
C LYS A 614 -12.95 -39.63 -19.03
N GLU A 615 -13.84 -40.56 -19.38
CA GLU A 615 -14.14 -40.90 -20.78
C GLU A 615 -14.71 -39.69 -21.53
N THR A 616 -15.63 -38.96 -20.91
CA THR A 616 -16.23 -37.75 -21.49
C THR A 616 -15.17 -36.66 -21.71
N MET A 617 -14.30 -36.44 -20.74
CA MET A 617 -13.20 -35.47 -20.83
C MET A 617 -12.23 -35.82 -21.96
N GLU A 618 -11.88 -37.10 -22.13
CA GLU A 618 -11.01 -37.56 -23.22
C GLU A 618 -11.65 -37.35 -24.60
N GLN A 619 -12.95 -37.65 -24.73
CA GLN A 619 -13.71 -37.39 -25.96
C GLN A 619 -13.77 -35.91 -26.31
N ARG A 620 -14.12 -35.06 -25.32
CA ARG A 620 -14.18 -33.59 -25.46
C ARG A 620 -12.80 -33.00 -25.77
N ALA A 621 -11.77 -33.45 -25.09
CA ALA A 621 -10.40 -33.05 -25.36
C ALA A 621 -9.97 -33.35 -26.80
N ALA A 622 -10.30 -34.53 -27.32
CA ALA A 622 -10.01 -34.89 -28.71
C ALA A 622 -10.78 -34.01 -29.70
N GLU A 623 -12.06 -33.73 -29.43
CA GLU A 623 -12.87 -32.79 -30.21
C GLU A 623 -12.27 -31.38 -30.24
N TYR A 624 -11.92 -30.84 -29.07
CA TYR A 624 -11.39 -29.49 -28.91
C TYR A 624 -9.96 -29.38 -29.46
N THR A 625 -9.17 -30.44 -29.41
CA THR A 625 -7.87 -30.49 -30.10
C THR A 625 -8.05 -30.39 -31.63
N ARG A 626 -9.01 -31.12 -32.22
CA ARG A 626 -9.29 -31.02 -33.67
C ARG A 626 -9.73 -29.62 -34.10
N ARG A 627 -10.46 -28.91 -33.23
CA ARG A 627 -10.89 -27.52 -33.47
C ARG A 627 -9.79 -26.47 -33.19
N GLY A 628 -8.59 -26.89 -32.81
CA GLY A 628 -7.50 -25.97 -32.48
C GLY A 628 -7.66 -25.27 -31.13
N TYR A 629 -8.61 -25.71 -30.30
CA TYR A 629 -8.93 -25.08 -29.02
C TYR A 629 -7.92 -25.43 -27.92
N LEU A 630 -7.34 -26.63 -27.99
CA LEU A 630 -6.31 -27.12 -27.08
C LEU A 630 -5.00 -27.33 -27.86
N ILE A 631 -3.89 -26.87 -27.26
CA ILE A 631 -2.55 -27.03 -27.83
C ILE A 631 -1.95 -28.32 -27.28
N LEU A 632 -1.47 -29.18 -28.19
CA LEU A 632 -0.71 -30.38 -27.87
C LEU A 632 0.73 -29.97 -27.47
N ASN A 633 1.06 -30.05 -26.19
CA ASN A 633 2.44 -29.86 -25.75
C ASN A 633 3.20 -31.20 -25.74
N ALA A 634 4.27 -31.25 -26.53
CA ALA A 634 5.25 -32.33 -26.51
C ALA A 634 6.29 -32.09 -25.41
N ASP A 635 5.90 -32.23 -24.13
CA ASP A 635 6.86 -32.22 -23.03
C ASP A 635 7.12 -33.63 -22.47
N ALA A 636 8.41 -33.95 -22.43
CA ALA A 636 8.96 -35.26 -22.18
C ALA A 636 8.97 -35.57 -20.67
N LYS A 637 7.97 -36.32 -20.19
CA LYS A 637 8.05 -37.23 -19.01
C LYS A 637 6.75 -37.99 -18.72
N SER A 638 5.60 -37.61 -19.29
CA SER A 638 4.35 -38.38 -19.22
C SER A 638 3.94 -38.89 -20.59
N SER A 639 3.48 -40.13 -20.67
CA SER A 639 2.96 -40.78 -21.88
C SER A 639 1.58 -40.28 -22.32
N GLU A 640 1.14 -39.10 -21.85
CA GLU A 640 -0.15 -38.50 -22.15
C GLU A 640 0.05 -37.03 -22.58
N PRO A 641 -0.56 -36.57 -23.69
CA PRO A 641 -0.47 -35.19 -24.14
C PRO A 641 -1.09 -34.24 -23.10
N ILE A 642 -0.31 -33.28 -22.60
CA ILE A 642 -0.82 -32.26 -21.68
C ILE A 642 -1.60 -31.24 -22.52
N LEU A 643 -2.92 -31.27 -22.39
CA LEU A 643 -3.81 -30.27 -22.98
C LEU A 643 -3.66 -28.98 -22.19
N THR A 644 -3.13 -27.95 -22.84
CA THR A 644 -2.96 -26.64 -22.20
C THR A 644 -4.04 -25.67 -22.67
N ASN A 645 -4.77 -25.09 -21.70
CA ASN A 645 -5.64 -23.94 -21.92
C ASN A 645 -4.74 -22.69 -22.09
N PRO A 646 -4.65 -22.10 -23.30
CA PRO A 646 -3.76 -20.97 -23.55
C PRO A 646 -4.23 -19.66 -22.93
N VAL A 647 -5.53 -19.50 -22.63
CA VAL A 647 -6.08 -18.31 -21.96
C VAL A 647 -5.93 -18.42 -20.44
N GLY A 648 -5.97 -19.65 -19.92
CA GLY A 648 -5.91 -19.96 -18.49
C GLY A 648 -7.29 -19.93 -17.83
N ASN A 649 -7.50 -20.84 -16.89
CA ASN A 649 -8.81 -21.14 -16.29
C ASN A 649 -9.49 -19.93 -15.63
N VAL A 650 -8.76 -19.18 -14.80
CA VAL A 650 -9.30 -18.00 -14.09
C VAL A 650 -9.71 -16.89 -15.08
N ALA A 651 -8.91 -16.69 -16.13
CA ALA A 651 -9.20 -15.71 -17.17
C ALA A 651 -10.41 -16.13 -18.02
N THR A 652 -10.50 -17.41 -18.40
CA THR A 652 -11.67 -17.99 -19.09
C THR A 652 -12.95 -17.72 -18.30
N GLN A 653 -12.97 -18.04 -17.00
CA GLN A 653 -14.11 -17.78 -16.13
C GLN A 653 -14.47 -16.29 -16.09
N SER A 654 -13.49 -15.42 -15.88
CA SER A 654 -13.69 -13.97 -15.77
C SER A 654 -14.29 -13.35 -17.05
N LEU A 655 -13.86 -13.82 -18.23
CA LEU A 655 -14.42 -13.39 -19.51
C LEU A 655 -15.87 -13.84 -19.69
N VAL A 656 -16.15 -15.12 -19.42
CA VAL A 656 -17.50 -15.69 -19.53
C VAL A 656 -18.46 -15.00 -18.57
N ASP A 657 -18.06 -14.78 -17.32
CA ASP A 657 -18.87 -14.08 -16.31
C ASP A 657 -19.16 -12.65 -16.73
N PHE A 658 -18.16 -11.93 -17.27
CA PHE A 658 -18.34 -10.58 -17.77
C PHE A 658 -19.38 -10.53 -18.89
N PHE A 659 -19.22 -11.30 -19.98
CA PHE A 659 -20.15 -11.24 -21.12
C PHE A 659 -21.55 -11.80 -20.78
N ARG A 660 -21.67 -12.68 -19.78
CA ARG A 660 -22.96 -13.13 -19.25
C ARG A 660 -23.58 -12.19 -18.23
N SER A 661 -22.85 -11.21 -17.70
CA SER A 661 -23.39 -10.20 -16.80
C SER A 661 -24.30 -9.23 -17.56
N HIS A 662 -25.20 -8.54 -16.83
CA HIS A 662 -25.99 -7.44 -17.41
C HIS A 662 -25.09 -6.37 -18.05
N ALA A 663 -23.97 -6.10 -17.40
CA ALA A 663 -23.06 -5.04 -17.78
C ALA A 663 -22.23 -5.38 -19.04
N GLY A 664 -21.81 -6.64 -19.21
CA GLY A 664 -21.16 -7.10 -20.44
C GLY A 664 -22.11 -7.12 -21.64
N ARG A 665 -23.35 -7.58 -21.45
CA ARG A 665 -24.40 -7.49 -22.50
C ARG A 665 -24.64 -6.05 -22.93
N HIS A 666 -24.85 -5.16 -21.96
CA HIS A 666 -25.04 -3.73 -22.22
C HIS A 666 -23.84 -3.11 -22.95
N ALA A 667 -22.60 -3.48 -22.59
CA ALA A 667 -21.41 -2.98 -23.29
C ALA A 667 -21.36 -3.42 -24.76
N VAL A 668 -21.72 -4.67 -25.06
CA VAL A 668 -21.80 -5.17 -26.44
C VAL A 668 -22.91 -4.47 -27.22
N GLU A 669 -24.10 -4.34 -26.64
CA GLU A 669 -25.24 -3.63 -27.25
C GLU A 669 -24.90 -2.16 -27.54
N GLU A 670 -24.28 -1.45 -26.60
CA GLU A 670 -23.84 -0.06 -26.79
C GLU A 670 -22.81 0.06 -27.92
N LEU A 671 -21.82 -0.84 -27.97
CA LEU A 671 -20.85 -0.86 -29.07
C LEU A 671 -21.50 -1.13 -30.43
N GLU A 672 -22.50 -2.01 -30.48
CA GLU A 672 -23.32 -2.22 -31.68
C GLU A 672 -24.03 -0.93 -32.10
N THR A 673 -24.67 -0.20 -31.18
CA THR A 673 -25.33 1.08 -31.49
C THR A 673 -24.36 2.15 -31.96
N LEU A 674 -23.11 2.12 -31.47
CA LEU A 674 -22.04 3.02 -31.89
C LEU A 674 -21.40 2.60 -33.22
N GLY A 675 -21.74 1.42 -33.75
CA GLY A 675 -21.17 0.85 -34.97
C GLY A 675 -19.72 0.37 -34.80
N ILE A 676 -19.34 -0.08 -33.61
CA ILE A 676 -17.98 -0.49 -33.27
C ILE A 676 -17.95 -2.01 -33.04
N ASN A 677 -17.31 -2.77 -33.93
CA ASN A 677 -17.00 -4.19 -33.74
C ASN A 677 -15.50 -4.44 -33.92
N PRO A 678 -14.70 -4.41 -32.84
CA PRO A 678 -13.26 -4.57 -32.92
C PRO A 678 -12.86 -5.95 -33.46
N SER A 679 -12.09 -5.97 -34.55
CA SER A 679 -11.54 -7.19 -35.12
C SER A 679 -10.16 -7.50 -34.57
N SER A 680 -9.82 -8.79 -34.46
CA SER A 680 -8.50 -9.24 -34.09
C SER A 680 -7.50 -9.08 -35.25
N ALA A 681 -6.33 -8.49 -34.96
CA ALA A 681 -5.23 -8.39 -35.93
C ALA A 681 -4.39 -9.68 -36.02
N THR A 682 -4.61 -10.63 -35.10
CA THR A 682 -3.76 -11.81 -34.87
C THR A 682 -4.57 -13.12 -34.78
N TYR A 683 -5.81 -13.12 -35.27
CA TYR A 683 -6.68 -14.29 -35.24
C TYR A 683 -6.05 -15.49 -35.98
N ILE A 684 -6.13 -16.67 -35.35
CA ILE A 684 -5.70 -17.95 -35.90
C ILE A 684 -6.87 -18.92 -35.81
N GLU A 685 -7.41 -19.33 -36.96
CA GLU A 685 -8.61 -20.18 -37.04
C GLU A 685 -8.36 -21.59 -36.49
N ASN A 686 -7.20 -22.19 -36.79
CA ASN A 686 -6.79 -23.47 -36.21
C ASN A 686 -5.34 -23.43 -35.74
N LYS A 687 -5.11 -23.48 -34.43
CA LYS A 687 -3.76 -23.43 -33.83
C LYS A 687 -2.94 -24.70 -34.06
N ASN A 688 -3.58 -25.77 -34.51
CA ASN A 688 -2.94 -27.05 -34.81
C ASN A 688 -2.66 -27.25 -36.31
N GLU A 689 -3.12 -26.35 -37.18
CA GLU A 689 -2.75 -26.36 -38.59
C GLU A 689 -1.38 -25.72 -38.79
N THR A 690 -0.40 -26.52 -39.21
CA THR A 690 0.86 -26.03 -39.74
C THR A 690 0.62 -25.42 -41.12
N VAL A 691 0.87 -24.12 -41.26
CA VAL A 691 0.97 -23.49 -42.58
C VAL A 691 2.16 -24.14 -43.30
N GLU A 692 1.93 -24.75 -44.47
CA GLU A 692 3.02 -25.28 -45.29
C GLU A 692 3.72 -24.14 -46.04
N GLY A 693 5.04 -24.10 -45.98
CA GLY A 693 5.86 -23.08 -46.62
C GLY A 693 7.37 -23.38 -46.52
N PRO A 694 8.23 -22.52 -47.08
CA PRO A 694 9.69 -22.71 -47.11
C PRO A 694 10.33 -22.86 -45.72
N LEU A 695 9.65 -22.37 -44.68
CA LEU A 695 10.10 -22.43 -43.30
C LEU A 695 9.42 -23.54 -42.48
N SER A 696 8.63 -24.42 -43.10
CA SER A 696 7.91 -25.49 -42.40
C SER A 696 8.84 -26.35 -41.54
N GLY A 697 8.43 -26.51 -40.27
CA GLY A 697 9.17 -27.31 -39.28
C GLY A 697 10.39 -26.61 -38.68
N LYS A 698 10.73 -25.39 -39.11
CA LYS A 698 11.88 -24.64 -38.60
C LYS A 698 11.49 -23.70 -37.45
N THR A 699 12.30 -23.66 -36.41
CA THR A 699 12.14 -22.80 -35.23
C THR A 699 13.17 -21.67 -35.23
N PHE A 700 12.68 -20.43 -35.10
CA PHE A 700 13.47 -19.21 -35.11
C PHE A 700 13.45 -18.53 -33.74
N VAL A 701 14.54 -17.85 -33.39
CA VAL A 701 14.58 -16.89 -32.27
C VAL A 701 15.03 -15.55 -32.80
N LEU A 702 14.34 -14.47 -32.42
CA LEU A 702 14.66 -13.11 -32.82
C LEU A 702 15.37 -12.37 -31.68
N THR A 703 16.51 -11.72 -31.94
CA THR A 703 17.28 -10.97 -30.94
C THR A 703 17.92 -9.70 -31.51
N GLY A 704 18.24 -8.73 -30.66
CA GLY A 704 18.79 -7.43 -31.07
C GLY A 704 17.76 -6.42 -31.57
N ALA A 705 18.24 -5.25 -31.98
CA ALA A 705 17.51 -4.21 -32.70
C ALA A 705 17.39 -4.62 -34.17
N LEU A 706 16.15 -4.82 -34.62
CA LEU A 706 15.81 -5.28 -35.97
C LEU A 706 15.30 -4.10 -36.80
N SER A 707 15.36 -4.20 -38.13
CA SER A 707 14.91 -3.13 -39.04
C SER A 707 13.38 -2.95 -39.07
N ARG A 708 12.62 -3.91 -38.55
CA ARG A 708 11.15 -3.86 -38.39
C ARG A 708 10.74 -4.31 -36.98
N PRO A 709 9.55 -3.91 -36.50
CA PRO A 709 9.03 -4.42 -35.24
C PRO A 709 9.03 -5.94 -35.20
N ARG A 710 9.51 -6.52 -34.09
CA ARG A 710 9.60 -7.97 -33.90
C ARG A 710 8.30 -8.73 -34.23
N PRO A 711 7.09 -8.26 -33.86
CA PRO A 711 5.83 -8.92 -34.23
C PRO A 711 5.62 -9.08 -35.75
N GLU A 712 6.16 -8.19 -36.57
CA GLU A 712 6.07 -8.32 -38.03
C GLU A 712 6.92 -9.47 -38.55
N TYR A 713 8.12 -9.65 -38.00
CA TYR A 713 8.97 -10.79 -38.34
C TYR A 713 8.38 -12.11 -37.84
N GLU A 714 7.78 -12.13 -36.64
CA GLU A 714 7.07 -13.30 -36.13
C GLU A 714 5.90 -13.67 -37.04
N LYS A 715 5.16 -12.68 -37.55
CA LYS A 715 4.08 -12.89 -38.52
C LYS A 715 4.60 -13.40 -39.87
N LEU A 716 5.71 -12.87 -40.38
CA LEU A 716 6.35 -13.33 -41.62
C LEU A 716 6.83 -14.79 -41.51
N ILE A 717 7.48 -15.14 -40.40
CA ILE A 717 7.96 -16.49 -40.13
C ILE A 717 6.78 -17.46 -40.04
N ALA A 718 5.73 -17.09 -39.29
CA ALA A 718 4.52 -17.90 -39.14
C ALA A 718 3.79 -18.10 -40.48
N ALA A 719 3.70 -17.05 -41.31
CA ALA A 719 3.05 -17.12 -42.63
C ALA A 719 3.76 -18.04 -43.63
N GLN A 720 5.02 -18.41 -43.38
CA GLN A 720 5.83 -19.30 -44.22
C GLN A 720 6.06 -20.67 -43.57
N GLY A 721 5.32 -21.00 -42.51
CA GLY A 721 5.34 -22.30 -41.84
C GLY A 721 6.38 -22.46 -40.72
N GLY A 722 7.13 -21.40 -40.41
CA GLY A 722 8.12 -21.41 -39.33
C GLY A 722 7.53 -21.03 -37.97
N LYS A 723 8.24 -21.36 -36.89
CA LYS A 723 7.85 -21.03 -35.51
C LYS A 723 8.83 -20.05 -34.88
N ALA A 724 8.39 -18.85 -34.50
CA ALA A 724 9.21 -17.94 -33.72
C ALA A 724 9.07 -18.21 -32.21
N THR A 725 10.16 -18.20 -31.47
CA THR A 725 10.19 -18.43 -30.01
C THR A 725 11.06 -17.41 -29.28
N GLY A 726 10.81 -17.22 -27.98
CA GLY A 726 11.50 -16.21 -27.18
C GLY A 726 12.91 -16.62 -26.69
N SER A 727 13.24 -17.91 -26.72
CA SER A 727 14.42 -18.47 -26.05
C SER A 727 15.17 -19.45 -26.94
N VAL A 728 16.50 -19.30 -26.96
CA VAL A 728 17.39 -20.24 -27.66
C VAL A 728 17.48 -21.55 -26.89
N THR A 729 17.10 -22.65 -27.54
CA THR A 729 17.12 -24.02 -27.02
C THR A 729 17.74 -24.97 -28.06
N LYS A 730 18.04 -26.22 -27.67
CA LYS A 730 18.52 -27.25 -28.62
C LYS A 730 17.56 -27.55 -29.78
N LYS A 731 16.28 -27.15 -29.67
CA LYS A 731 15.24 -27.31 -30.71
C LYS A 731 15.14 -26.08 -31.62
N THR A 732 15.99 -25.07 -31.43
CA THR A 732 16.01 -23.86 -32.28
C THR A 732 16.88 -24.13 -33.50
N ASP A 733 16.33 -23.88 -34.69
CA ASP A 733 17.05 -24.08 -35.95
C ASP A 733 17.86 -22.85 -36.35
N TYR A 734 17.35 -21.63 -36.08
CA TYR A 734 18.04 -20.39 -36.45
C TYR A 734 17.86 -19.29 -35.40
N LEU A 735 18.92 -18.54 -35.14
CA LEU A 735 18.87 -17.26 -34.41
C LEU A 735 18.99 -16.11 -35.41
N VAL A 736 17.95 -15.29 -35.55
CA VAL A 736 18.00 -14.05 -36.33
C VAL A 736 18.44 -12.93 -35.41
N ALA A 737 19.60 -12.33 -35.69
CA ALA A 737 20.22 -11.40 -34.76
C ALA A 737 20.57 -10.04 -35.37
N GLY A 738 19.83 -9.00 -34.97
CA GLY A 738 20.16 -7.60 -35.25
C GLY A 738 21.20 -7.02 -34.28
N GLU A 739 21.32 -5.70 -34.22
CA GLU A 739 22.34 -4.99 -33.43
C GLU A 739 22.10 -5.14 -31.91
N GLY A 740 23.14 -5.34 -31.09
CA GLY A 740 23.01 -5.38 -29.62
C GLY A 740 22.46 -6.67 -28.98
N GLY A 741 22.36 -7.80 -29.70
CA GLY A 741 21.77 -9.07 -29.21
C GLY A 741 22.70 -10.09 -28.52
N GLY A 742 23.66 -9.65 -27.70
CA GLY A 742 24.81 -10.46 -27.23
C GLY A 742 24.49 -11.79 -26.52
N SER A 743 23.71 -11.77 -25.43
CA SER A 743 23.54 -12.96 -24.57
C SER A 743 22.85 -14.16 -25.24
N LYS A 744 21.99 -13.92 -26.25
CA LYS A 744 21.37 -15.00 -27.05
C LYS A 744 22.28 -15.52 -28.15
N ARG A 745 23.19 -14.68 -28.69
CA ARG A 745 24.23 -15.10 -29.64
C ARG A 745 25.21 -16.06 -28.96
N ASP A 746 25.64 -15.73 -27.74
CA ASP A 746 26.54 -16.60 -26.96
C ASP A 746 25.90 -17.96 -26.68
N LYS A 747 24.62 -17.96 -26.32
CA LYS A 747 23.85 -19.19 -26.08
C LYS A 747 23.62 -20.01 -27.35
N ALA A 748 23.41 -19.36 -28.50
CA ALA A 748 23.31 -20.05 -29.78
C ALA A 748 24.65 -20.69 -30.19
N ALA A 749 25.77 -19.98 -29.97
CA ALA A 749 27.10 -20.50 -30.22
C ALA A 749 27.42 -21.74 -29.36
N GLN A 750 27.08 -21.70 -28.06
CA GLN A 750 27.25 -22.84 -27.15
C GLN A 750 26.43 -24.08 -27.56
N LEU A 751 25.28 -23.87 -28.20
CA LEU A 751 24.37 -24.94 -28.61
C LEU A 751 24.54 -25.33 -30.09
N GLY A 752 25.47 -24.71 -30.82
CA GLY A 752 25.75 -24.99 -32.24
C GLY A 752 24.64 -24.52 -33.19
N ILE A 753 23.87 -23.51 -32.82
CA ILE A 753 22.71 -23.03 -33.59
C ILE A 753 23.15 -21.92 -34.56
N PRO A 754 22.85 -22.03 -35.87
CA PRO A 754 23.17 -21.01 -36.87
C PRO A 754 22.61 -19.63 -36.52
N VAL A 755 23.46 -18.60 -36.59
CA VAL A 755 23.06 -17.19 -36.47
C VAL A 755 22.97 -16.59 -37.87
N ILE A 756 21.79 -16.06 -38.22
CA ILE A 756 21.50 -15.49 -39.54
C ILE A 756 21.10 -14.02 -39.44
N THR A 757 21.29 -13.27 -40.53
CA THR A 757 20.86 -11.87 -40.65
C THR A 757 19.39 -11.76 -41.06
N GLU A 758 18.81 -10.56 -40.94
CA GLU A 758 17.45 -10.27 -41.39
C GLU A 758 17.31 -10.50 -42.91
N GLU A 759 18.32 -10.12 -43.70
CA GLU A 759 18.35 -10.34 -45.14
C GLU A 759 18.38 -11.83 -45.50
N GLN A 760 19.13 -12.63 -44.74
CA GLN A 760 19.18 -14.08 -44.92
C GLN A 760 17.83 -14.72 -44.60
N LEU A 761 17.14 -14.29 -43.53
CA LEU A 761 15.78 -14.72 -43.24
C LEU A 761 14.83 -14.39 -44.42
N LEU A 762 14.92 -13.17 -44.96
CA LEU A 762 14.10 -12.75 -46.10
C LEU A 762 14.42 -13.53 -47.39
N SER A 763 15.68 -13.93 -47.58
CA SER A 763 16.07 -14.78 -48.72
C SER A 763 15.55 -16.22 -48.60
N MET A 764 15.31 -16.71 -47.38
CA MET A 764 14.74 -18.05 -47.16
C MET A 764 13.24 -18.12 -47.45
N ILE A 765 12.57 -16.97 -47.60
CA ILE A 765 11.14 -16.86 -47.87
C ILE A 765 10.81 -16.33 -49.27
N GLN A 766 11.82 -15.92 -50.05
CA GLN A 766 11.67 -15.59 -51.46
C GLN A 766 12.05 -16.82 -52.31
N PRO A 767 11.32 -17.11 -53.42
CA PRO A 767 11.57 -18.27 -54.26
C PRO A 767 12.90 -18.24 -55.01
#